data_AF-A0A6N2L8M7-F1
#
_entry.id   AF-A0A6N2L8M7-F1
#
_cell.length_a   1.000
_cell.length_b   1.000
_cell.length_c   1.000
_cell.angle_alpha   90.00
_cell.angle_beta   90.00
_cell.angle_gamma   90.00
#
_symmetry.space_group_name_H-M   'P 1'
#
loop_
_entity.id
_entity.type
_entity.pdbx_description
1 polymer ?
#
loop_
_entity_poly.entity_id
_entity_poly.type
_entity_poly.pdbx_seq_one_letter_code
_entity_poly.pdbx_strand_id
1 'polypeptide(L)'
;MTPHFAAQAGHQQKQQKQSHGFPKETHAFDLDTSKVLAFGLSRFGRLASMFSGRNDDLSELGSSRDPLLAYPESELNAEDDEEPILYAASFDELAKNHVKYDTVIWVSISLLLVLAWGIGIVMLLCIPIRRYMLQKDISSRKLYVTASEIVYKFSRPSMLFWRATTIEKCIPLSLVIDIIIEQGCLQSVYGIHTFRVESIVHGKAAPVDELQVQGVADPGVLRKVIITEASKNVQDFGKGWKPTSIIEEESLSRVGSLSDGRAVFKSPPKSWKVHHATLQRSIEVHHATLQWSIEVHHATLQWSTQGLIQGEMLLNKLGEVCESVKEKSMWRLARCASSNLSRSLRRRCFYTAAIPGPCIVHKRGTDILHDPWFNKDTGFPLTERDRLGLRGLLPPRVISFEHQYDRFMESYRSLEKNTQGQPHGSVSLAKWRILNRLHDRNETLYYRVLIDNIKDFAPIIYTPTVGLVCQNYSGLFRRPRGMYFSAKDKGEMMSMIYNWPAHQVDMIVLTDGSRILGLGDLGVQGIGIPIGKLDIYVAAAGINPQRDLDNLGWKEKSILSIVDEFMEAVHTRWPKAIVQFEDFQMKWAFETLQRYRKRFCMFNDDIQGTAGVALAGLLGTVRAQGQPLSDFVNQKIVVVGAGSAGLGVLNMAIEALSRMSGNNEMAVKNKCYLLDKDGLITKERKNIDPAAAPFAKDLKDVEGLREGASPIEVVKKLKPHVLLGLSGVGGIFNEEVLKAMRESDSTKPAIFAMSNPTMNAECTAADAFKYAGPNIVFGSGSPFEDVDLGNGKVGHVNQANNMYLFPGIGLGTLLSGAHIITDGMLQAAAECLASYMTDEEIQKGILYPSIDSIRDITAEVGAAVLRAAVEEDLAEGHGDVGPRELKQMSKFEKESSSWLTDNDFFGCQLDCTDKIPSSQKHDGCYFVFNKNIY
;
A
#
# COMPACT_ATOMS: atom_id res chain seq x y z
N MET A 1 41.30 -9.88 51.88
CA MET A 1 42.58 -9.80 51.15
C MET A 1 42.48 -8.69 50.12
N THR A 2 43.40 -7.75 50.19
CA THR A 2 43.63 -6.65 49.23
C THR A 2 44.27 -7.20 47.93
N PRO A 3 44.25 -6.47 46.79
CA PRO A 3 45.17 -5.33 46.62
C PRO A 3 44.59 -4.06 45.97
N HIS A 4 45.17 -2.92 46.37
CA HIS A 4 45.15 -1.64 45.63
C HIS A 4 46.13 -1.67 44.46
N PHE A 5 45.96 -0.77 43.47
CA PHE A 5 47.02 0.18 43.13
C PHE A 5 46.48 1.47 42.47
N ALA A 6 47.26 2.55 42.61
CA ALA A 6 46.96 3.93 42.23
C ALA A 6 48.31 4.68 42.05
N ALA A 7 48.46 5.83 41.38
CA ALA A 7 47.53 6.68 40.62
C ALA A 7 48.36 7.58 39.65
N GLN A 8 47.84 8.78 39.32
CA GLN A 8 48.52 9.93 38.70
C GLN A 8 48.76 9.84 37.18
N ALA A 9 48.33 10.75 36.30
CA ALA A 9 48.17 12.23 36.30
C ALA A 9 49.34 12.98 35.64
N GLY A 10 49.04 13.76 34.59
CA GLY A 10 49.97 14.61 33.85
C GLY A 10 49.20 15.69 33.08
N HIS A 11 49.67 16.94 33.12
CA HIS A 11 48.89 18.15 32.81
C HIS A 11 49.17 18.76 31.42
N GLN A 12 48.12 19.36 30.84
CA GLN A 12 48.07 20.55 29.96
C GLN A 12 49.31 21.01 29.15
N GLN A 13 49.05 21.39 27.89
CA GLN A 13 49.43 22.74 27.42
C GLN A 13 48.47 23.31 26.35
N LYS A 14 48.38 24.66 26.30
CA LYS A 14 47.53 25.47 25.41
C LYS A 14 48.38 26.15 24.32
N GLN A 15 47.79 26.36 23.13
CA GLN A 15 47.96 27.51 22.20
C GLN A 15 46.77 27.41 21.20
N GLN A 16 45.80 28.31 20.97
CA GLN A 16 45.55 29.77 21.09
C GLN A 16 45.71 30.56 19.76
N LYS A 17 44.58 31.15 19.29
CA LYS A 17 44.38 32.22 18.25
C LYS A 17 44.75 31.86 16.79
N GLN A 18 44.00 32.25 15.74
CA GLN A 18 43.24 33.48 15.42
C GLN A 18 41.97 33.09 14.61
N SER A 19 40.75 33.62 14.73
CA SER A 19 40.23 35.00 14.76
C SER A 19 40.56 35.88 13.54
N HIS A 20 39.69 35.86 12.53
CA HIS A 20 39.37 36.99 11.65
C HIS A 20 37.85 36.99 11.40
N GLY A 21 37.22 38.16 11.32
CA GLY A 21 35.78 38.25 11.08
C GLY A 21 35.41 39.52 10.34
N PHE A 22 34.25 39.46 9.67
CA PHE A 22 33.44 40.57 9.13
C PHE A 22 34.11 41.51 8.10
N PRO A 23 33.38 41.90 7.03
CA PRO A 23 32.25 42.81 7.20
C PRO A 23 30.94 42.36 6.55
N LYS A 24 29.83 42.88 7.10
CA LYS A 24 28.64 43.18 6.31
C LYS A 24 28.92 44.46 5.55
N GLU A 25 28.61 44.52 4.26
CA GLU A 25 28.32 45.81 3.62
C GLU A 25 27.28 45.66 2.52
N THR A 26 26.31 46.56 2.54
CA THR A 26 25.22 46.67 1.57
C THR A 26 25.63 47.65 0.48
N HIS A 27 25.60 47.26 -0.80
CA HIS A 27 25.41 48.21 -1.89
C HIS A 27 24.61 47.59 -3.02
N ALA A 28 23.60 48.32 -3.49
CA ALA A 28 22.82 47.99 -4.67
C ALA A 28 23.64 48.27 -5.94
N PHE A 29 23.39 47.47 -6.99
CA PHE A 29 23.78 47.81 -8.35
C PHE A 29 22.65 47.48 -9.31
N ASP A 30 22.11 48.54 -9.94
CA ASP A 30 21.28 48.44 -11.15
C ASP A 30 22.07 47.76 -12.27
N LEU A 31 21.41 46.86 -13.01
CA LEU A 31 21.97 46.23 -14.20
C LEU A 31 20.91 46.01 -15.29
N ASP A 32 20.41 47.13 -15.80
CA ASP A 32 20.17 47.40 -17.22
C ASP A 32 19.79 46.19 -18.10
N THR A 33 18.49 45.93 -18.22
CA THR A 33 17.89 44.85 -19.01
C THR A 33 18.08 44.97 -20.53
N SER A 34 18.73 46.03 -21.03
CA SER A 34 18.91 46.28 -22.46
C SER A 34 20.04 45.46 -23.14
N LYS A 35 20.94 44.81 -22.38
CA LYS A 35 22.12 44.11 -22.94
C LYS A 35 21.97 42.61 -23.19
N VAL A 36 20.97 41.94 -22.61
CA VAL A 36 20.77 40.49 -22.79
C VAL A 36 20.22 40.16 -24.19
N LEU A 37 19.42 41.05 -24.78
CA LEU A 37 18.88 40.89 -26.14
C LEU A 37 19.93 40.99 -27.27
N ALA A 38 21.08 41.63 -27.01
CA ALA A 38 22.13 41.81 -28.01
C ALA A 38 23.02 40.56 -28.23
N PHE A 39 23.09 39.64 -27.26
CA PHE A 39 23.99 38.50 -27.34
C PHE A 39 23.44 37.34 -28.20
N GLY A 40 22.11 37.15 -28.23
CA GLY A 40 21.45 36.09 -29.00
C GLY A 40 21.52 36.27 -30.53
N LEU A 41 21.50 37.51 -31.02
CA LEU A 41 21.45 37.79 -32.46
C LEU A 41 22.81 37.64 -33.18
N SER A 42 23.94 37.62 -32.45
CA SER A 42 25.29 37.52 -33.05
C SER A 42 25.77 36.10 -33.40
N ARG A 43 25.00 35.06 -33.04
CA ARG A 43 25.25 33.66 -33.42
C ARG A 43 24.47 33.21 -34.67
N PHE A 44 23.26 33.74 -34.90
CA PHE A 44 22.49 33.40 -36.11
C PHE A 44 23.18 33.89 -37.40
N GLY A 45 23.82 35.06 -37.37
CA GLY A 45 24.53 35.63 -38.52
C GLY A 45 25.83 34.92 -38.93
N ARG A 46 26.31 33.91 -38.19
CA ARG A 46 27.60 33.22 -38.46
C ARG A 46 27.47 31.79 -39.01
N LEU A 47 26.31 31.15 -38.96
CA LEU A 47 26.10 29.87 -39.66
C LEU A 47 25.80 30.06 -41.17
N ALA A 48 25.29 31.22 -41.56
CA ALA A 48 24.90 31.51 -42.95
C ALA A 48 26.08 31.67 -43.93
N SER A 49 27.32 31.72 -43.46
CA SER A 49 28.52 31.93 -44.29
C SER A 49 29.35 30.68 -44.58
N MET A 50 28.91 29.49 -44.14
CA MET A 50 29.75 28.26 -44.18
C MET A 50 29.29 27.18 -45.18
N PHE A 51 28.19 27.39 -45.91
CA PHE A 51 27.66 26.44 -46.90
C PHE A 51 27.26 27.09 -48.24
N SER A 52 28.08 28.01 -48.74
CA SER A 52 28.02 28.46 -50.14
C SER A 52 29.18 27.82 -50.90
N GLY A 53 28.90 26.82 -51.74
CA GLY A 53 29.96 25.91 -52.22
C GLY A 53 29.57 24.93 -53.33
N ARG A 54 29.21 25.48 -54.50
CA ARG A 54 29.25 24.84 -55.84
C ARG A 54 28.17 23.82 -56.25
N ASN A 55 27.59 24.10 -57.42
CA ASN A 55 26.81 23.20 -58.28
C ASN A 55 27.74 22.36 -59.18
N ASP A 56 27.09 21.58 -60.07
CA ASP A 56 27.50 21.01 -61.37
C ASP A 56 27.31 19.47 -61.36
N ASP A 57 26.65 18.79 -62.30
CA ASP A 57 25.78 19.21 -63.43
C ASP A 57 25.01 17.97 -63.99
N LEU A 58 23.84 18.17 -64.65
CA LEU A 58 23.21 17.32 -65.71
C LEU A 58 22.86 15.81 -65.42
N SER A 59 21.89 15.13 -66.06
CA SER A 59 20.93 15.41 -67.17
C SER A 59 19.65 14.54 -67.10
N GLU A 60 18.56 14.96 -67.76
CA GLU A 60 17.27 14.25 -67.91
C GLU A 60 17.18 13.28 -69.12
N LEU A 61 16.22 12.34 -69.08
CA LEU A 61 15.25 11.93 -70.15
C LEU A 61 14.30 10.86 -69.50
N GLY A 62 12.97 10.82 -69.62
CA GLY A 62 12.08 10.80 -70.81
C GLY A 62 11.81 9.33 -71.23
N SER A 63 10.62 8.78 -71.52
CA SER A 63 9.23 9.24 -71.68
C SER A 63 8.34 8.03 -72.10
N SER A 64 7.03 8.02 -71.76
CA SER A 64 5.90 7.47 -72.57
C SER A 64 5.62 5.95 -72.81
N ARG A 65 4.46 5.51 -72.28
CA ARG A 65 3.35 4.66 -72.85
C ARG A 65 3.43 3.12 -73.01
N ASP A 66 2.33 2.49 -72.56
CA ASP A 66 1.80 1.12 -72.80
C ASP A 66 1.30 0.86 -74.25
N PRO A 67 0.69 -0.30 -74.61
CA PRO A 67 0.86 -1.72 -74.18
C PRO A 67 0.98 -2.73 -75.37
N LEU A 68 1.30 -4.02 -75.09
CA LEU A 68 0.60 -5.26 -75.57
C LEU A 68 1.49 -6.54 -75.69
N LEU A 69 1.00 -7.62 -75.06
CA LEU A 69 1.09 -9.06 -75.39
C LEU A 69 2.24 -9.62 -76.27
N ALA A 70 3.10 -10.47 -75.67
CA ALA A 70 3.55 -11.76 -76.22
C ALA A 70 4.18 -12.68 -75.15
N TYR A 71 3.94 -13.99 -75.28
CA TYR A 71 4.64 -15.15 -74.68
C TYR A 71 4.52 -16.29 -75.73
N PRO A 72 5.35 -17.37 -75.75
CA PRO A 72 6.22 -17.86 -74.68
C PRO A 72 7.67 -18.24 -75.10
N GLU A 73 8.40 -18.85 -74.14
CA GLU A 73 9.68 -19.60 -74.27
C GLU A 73 10.95 -18.78 -74.60
N SER A 74 12.12 -19.03 -74.00
CA SER A 74 12.49 -19.78 -72.78
C SER A 74 13.94 -19.42 -72.38
N GLU A 75 14.23 -19.42 -71.07
CA GLU A 75 15.53 -19.76 -70.40
C GLU A 75 15.80 -18.93 -69.12
N LEU A 76 15.75 -19.65 -67.99
CA LEU A 76 16.65 -19.57 -66.82
C LEU A 76 17.17 -18.19 -66.39
N ASN A 77 16.59 -17.62 -65.32
CA ASN A 77 17.35 -16.92 -64.27
C ASN A 77 16.59 -16.97 -62.93
N ALA A 78 17.35 -17.23 -61.86
CA ALA A 78 17.01 -17.26 -60.43
C ALA A 78 15.53 -17.03 -60.01
N GLU A 79 14.92 -18.07 -59.44
CA GLU A 79 13.75 -17.93 -58.58
C GLU A 79 14.19 -17.25 -57.26
N ASP A 80 13.75 -16.02 -57.03
CA ASP A 80 13.68 -15.47 -55.68
C ASP A 80 12.50 -16.16 -54.97
N ASP A 81 12.78 -16.88 -53.87
CA ASP A 81 11.79 -17.52 -53.00
C ASP A 81 10.97 -16.47 -52.21
N GLU A 82 10.18 -15.62 -52.89
CA GLU A 82 9.19 -14.77 -52.21
C GLU A 82 8.01 -15.64 -51.70
N GLU A 83 7.90 -15.78 -50.38
CA GLU A 83 6.77 -16.48 -49.75
C GLU A 83 5.41 -15.93 -50.24
N PRO A 84 4.41 -16.80 -50.50
CA PRO A 84 3.12 -16.36 -51.00
C PRO A 84 2.42 -15.40 -50.01
N ILE A 85 2.07 -14.21 -50.49
CA ILE A 85 1.36 -13.20 -49.71
C ILE A 85 -0.06 -13.72 -49.38
N LEU A 86 -0.32 -13.95 -48.09
CA LEU A 86 -1.59 -14.48 -47.59
C LEU A 86 -2.65 -13.39 -47.41
N TYR A 87 -2.23 -12.15 -47.14
CA TYR A 87 -3.12 -10.99 -47.03
C TYR A 87 -2.36 -9.68 -47.26
N ALA A 88 -2.98 -8.73 -47.96
CA ALA A 88 -2.47 -7.37 -48.13
C ALA A 88 -3.52 -6.35 -47.64
N ALA A 89 -3.11 -5.46 -46.74
CA ALA A 89 -3.99 -4.46 -46.15
C ALA A 89 -4.07 -3.21 -47.03
N SER A 90 -5.30 -2.69 -47.22
CA SER A 90 -5.56 -1.45 -47.96
C SER A 90 -5.49 -0.21 -47.05
N PHE A 91 -4.96 0.88 -47.59
CA PHE A 91 -4.92 2.20 -46.94
C PHE A 91 -5.74 3.27 -47.68
N ASP A 92 -6.06 3.04 -48.95
CA ASP A 92 -6.62 4.05 -49.85
C ASP A 92 -8.05 4.47 -49.46
N GLU A 93 -8.85 3.52 -48.96
CA GLU A 93 -10.24 3.76 -48.54
C GLU A 93 -10.34 4.78 -47.39
N LEU A 94 -9.40 4.70 -46.43
CA LEU A 94 -9.38 5.57 -45.25
C LEU A 94 -8.44 6.78 -45.41
N ALA A 95 -7.59 6.83 -46.43
CA ALA A 95 -6.62 7.91 -46.65
C ALA A 95 -7.26 9.32 -46.59
N LYS A 96 -8.41 9.50 -47.26
CA LYS A 96 -9.14 10.78 -47.29
C LYS A 96 -9.70 11.19 -45.92
N ASN A 97 -10.01 10.23 -45.05
CA ASN A 97 -10.49 10.49 -43.69
C ASN A 97 -9.32 10.70 -42.72
N HIS A 98 -8.22 9.96 -42.89
CA HIS A 98 -6.98 10.15 -42.13
C HIS A 98 -6.39 11.55 -42.32
N VAL A 99 -6.26 12.05 -43.57
CA VAL A 99 -5.82 13.43 -43.84
C VAL A 99 -6.73 14.48 -43.20
N LYS A 100 -8.05 14.25 -43.11
CA LYS A 100 -8.99 15.16 -42.42
C LYS A 100 -8.75 15.16 -40.91
N TYR A 101 -8.69 13.98 -40.29
CA TYR A 101 -8.45 13.77 -38.87
C TYR A 101 -7.15 14.46 -38.41
N ASP A 102 -6.03 14.19 -39.09
CA ASP A 102 -4.74 14.81 -38.81
C ASP A 102 -4.80 16.34 -38.97
N THR A 103 -5.53 16.85 -39.98
CA THR A 103 -5.69 18.30 -40.13
C THR A 103 -6.47 18.90 -38.95
N VAL A 104 -7.52 18.24 -38.45
CA VAL A 104 -8.32 18.76 -37.33
C VAL A 104 -7.49 18.82 -36.05
N ILE A 105 -6.64 17.82 -35.79
CA ILE A 105 -5.67 17.85 -34.68
C ILE A 105 -4.69 19.02 -34.89
N TRP A 106 -4.11 19.14 -36.08
CA TRP A 106 -3.15 20.20 -36.39
C TRP A 106 -3.74 21.61 -36.22
N VAL A 107 -4.98 21.83 -36.68
CA VAL A 107 -5.71 23.09 -36.49
C VAL A 107 -5.99 23.35 -35.01
N SER A 108 -6.43 22.34 -34.25
CA SER A 108 -6.72 22.48 -32.82
C SER A 108 -5.49 22.87 -32.01
N ILE A 109 -4.37 22.20 -32.24
CA ILE A 109 -3.07 22.52 -31.62
C ILE A 109 -2.60 23.92 -32.05
N SER A 110 -2.72 24.25 -33.35
CA SER A 110 -2.32 25.56 -33.85
C SER A 110 -3.13 26.67 -33.20
N LEU A 111 -4.46 26.52 -33.03
CA LEU A 111 -5.32 27.51 -32.37
C LEU A 111 -4.95 27.72 -30.90
N LEU A 112 -4.65 26.64 -30.15
CA LEU A 112 -4.15 26.74 -28.78
C LEU A 112 -2.82 27.51 -28.71
N LEU A 113 -1.91 27.25 -29.65
CA LEU A 113 -0.63 27.96 -29.75
C LEU A 113 -0.75 29.40 -30.23
N VAL A 114 -1.79 29.75 -31.02
CA VAL A 114 -2.14 31.15 -31.31
C VAL A 114 -2.56 31.85 -30.02
N LEU A 115 -3.49 31.26 -29.26
CA LEU A 115 -4.05 31.86 -28.05
C LEU A 115 -3.02 32.07 -26.94
N ALA A 116 -2.02 31.19 -26.83
CA ALA A 116 -1.03 31.25 -25.77
C ALA A 116 0.30 31.94 -26.16
N TRP A 117 0.75 31.85 -27.43
CA TRP A 117 2.08 32.35 -27.85
C TRP A 117 2.11 33.05 -29.22
N GLY A 118 0.99 33.17 -29.95
CA GLY A 118 0.92 33.78 -31.30
C GLY A 118 1.59 32.97 -32.44
N ILE A 119 2.54 32.09 -32.12
CA ILE A 119 3.34 31.28 -33.07
C ILE A 119 2.45 30.34 -33.92
N GLY A 120 1.27 29.93 -33.41
CA GLY A 120 0.35 29.04 -34.11
C GLY A 120 -0.12 29.54 -35.49
N ILE A 121 -0.01 30.84 -35.79
CA ILE A 121 -0.35 31.41 -37.11
C ILE A 121 0.53 30.79 -38.21
N VAL A 122 1.81 30.56 -37.94
CA VAL A 122 2.74 29.93 -38.90
C VAL A 122 2.33 28.47 -39.16
N MET A 123 1.91 27.74 -38.13
CA MET A 123 1.44 26.36 -38.27
C MET A 123 0.13 26.25 -39.07
N LEU A 124 -0.76 27.26 -38.98
CA LEU A 124 -1.96 27.36 -39.80
C LEU A 124 -1.62 27.62 -41.29
N LEU A 125 -0.65 28.48 -41.58
CA LEU A 125 -0.20 28.75 -42.96
C LEU A 125 0.42 27.50 -43.63
N CYS A 126 1.04 26.60 -42.86
CA CYS A 126 1.62 25.35 -43.38
C CYS A 126 0.60 24.23 -43.69
N ILE A 127 -0.71 24.40 -43.39
CA ILE A 127 -1.73 23.36 -43.57
C ILE A 127 -1.79 22.77 -45.00
N PRO A 128 -1.74 23.55 -46.10
CA PRO A 128 -1.82 23.00 -47.46
C PRO A 128 -0.65 22.05 -47.77
N ILE A 129 0.56 22.43 -47.37
CA ILE A 129 1.78 21.63 -47.55
C ILE A 129 1.70 20.36 -46.70
N ARG A 130 1.27 20.50 -45.43
CA ARG A 130 1.10 19.35 -44.51
C ARG A 130 0.09 18.34 -45.04
N ARG A 131 -1.04 18.79 -45.61
CA ARG A 131 -2.05 17.92 -46.25
C ARG A 131 -1.50 17.16 -47.45
N TYR A 132 -0.78 17.84 -48.35
CA TYR A 132 -0.13 17.22 -49.50
C TYR A 132 0.85 16.12 -49.07
N MET A 133 1.66 16.40 -48.04
CA MET A 133 2.63 15.44 -47.52
C MET A 133 1.98 14.23 -46.82
N LEU A 134 0.92 14.45 -46.03
CA LEU A 134 0.15 13.36 -45.41
C LEU A 134 -0.48 12.44 -46.46
N GLN A 135 -1.05 13.02 -47.52
CA GLN A 135 -1.63 12.25 -48.62
C GLN A 135 -0.58 11.37 -49.32
N LYS A 136 0.64 11.89 -49.55
CA LYS A 136 1.75 11.15 -50.16
C LYS A 136 2.37 10.10 -49.24
N ASP A 137 2.41 10.35 -47.93
CA ASP A 137 2.86 9.37 -46.93
C ASP A 137 1.90 8.17 -46.87
N ILE A 138 0.59 8.40 -46.78
CA ILE A 138 -0.41 7.31 -46.69
C ILE A 138 -0.42 6.46 -47.97
N SER A 139 -0.41 7.07 -49.17
CA SER A 139 -0.38 6.34 -50.44
C SER A 139 0.92 5.55 -50.68
N SER A 140 1.94 5.74 -49.83
CA SER A 140 3.19 4.97 -49.88
C SER A 140 3.19 3.73 -48.98
N ARG A 141 2.18 3.58 -48.12
CA ARG A 141 2.11 2.49 -47.13
C ARG A 141 1.65 1.19 -47.80
N LYS A 142 2.42 0.13 -47.58
CA LYS A 142 2.07 -1.25 -47.93
C LYS A 142 2.27 -2.11 -46.69
N LEU A 143 1.26 -2.89 -46.32
CA LEU A 143 1.29 -3.81 -45.20
C LEU A 143 0.76 -5.16 -45.69
N TYR A 144 1.54 -6.22 -45.54
CA TYR A 144 1.14 -7.56 -45.95
C TYR A 144 1.69 -8.64 -45.01
N VAL A 145 1.08 -9.82 -45.08
CA VAL A 145 1.34 -10.96 -44.21
C VAL A 145 1.72 -12.17 -45.08
N THR A 146 2.84 -12.80 -44.79
CA THR A 146 3.31 -14.05 -45.43
C THR A 146 3.07 -15.24 -44.50
N ALA A 147 3.61 -16.42 -44.82
CA ALA A 147 3.46 -17.60 -43.98
C ALA A 147 4.31 -17.53 -42.69
N SER A 148 5.42 -16.79 -42.72
CA SER A 148 6.35 -16.64 -41.59
C SER A 148 6.42 -15.22 -41.00
N GLU A 149 6.15 -14.15 -41.75
CA GLU A 149 6.38 -12.76 -41.31
C GLU A 149 5.26 -11.76 -41.66
N ILE A 150 5.22 -10.63 -40.92
CA ILE A 150 4.44 -9.43 -41.23
C ILE A 150 5.41 -8.38 -41.79
N VAL A 151 5.13 -7.85 -42.99
CA VAL A 151 5.99 -6.87 -43.67
C VAL A 151 5.26 -5.54 -43.84
N TYR A 152 5.86 -4.46 -43.33
CA TYR A 152 5.37 -3.09 -43.46
C TYR A 152 6.41 -2.20 -44.16
N LYS A 153 6.03 -1.63 -45.31
CA LYS A 153 6.86 -0.70 -46.10
C LYS A 153 6.16 0.65 -46.22
N PHE A 154 6.88 1.74 -45.98
CA PHE A 154 6.35 3.11 -46.16
C PHE A 154 7.48 4.07 -46.55
N SER A 155 7.14 5.18 -47.21
CA SER A 155 8.12 6.19 -47.64
C SER A 155 7.77 7.57 -47.09
N ARG A 156 8.61 8.10 -46.18
CA ARG A 156 8.40 9.41 -45.58
C ARG A 156 9.02 10.52 -46.44
N PRO A 157 8.23 11.45 -47.01
CA PRO A 157 8.76 12.65 -47.63
C PRO A 157 9.24 13.66 -46.57
N SER A 158 10.40 14.30 -46.79
CA SER A 158 10.95 15.33 -45.89
C SER A 158 10.37 16.73 -46.17
N MET A 159 10.02 17.48 -45.12
CA MET A 159 9.49 18.85 -45.19
C MET A 159 10.51 19.87 -45.72
N LEU A 160 11.81 19.68 -45.44
CA LEU A 160 12.84 20.69 -45.74
C LEU A 160 13.69 20.40 -46.98
N PHE A 161 13.76 19.14 -47.43
CA PHE A 161 14.79 18.71 -48.39
C PHE A 161 14.27 17.92 -49.60
N TRP A 162 12.95 17.77 -49.77
CA TRP A 162 12.27 17.00 -50.84
C TRP A 162 12.75 15.54 -51.07
N ARG A 163 13.65 15.04 -50.22
CA ARG A 163 14.11 13.65 -50.19
C ARG A 163 13.07 12.76 -49.53
N ALA A 164 12.82 11.59 -50.09
CA ALA A 164 11.98 10.55 -49.50
C ALA A 164 12.86 9.43 -48.95
N THR A 165 12.56 8.93 -47.75
CA THR A 165 13.22 7.76 -47.17
C THR A 165 12.22 6.63 -47.02
N THR A 166 12.43 5.56 -47.76
CA THR A 166 11.68 4.30 -47.62
C THR A 166 12.19 3.54 -46.41
N ILE A 167 11.27 3.10 -45.55
CA ILE A 167 11.53 2.34 -44.35
C ILE A 167 10.72 1.05 -44.45
N GLU A 168 11.40 -0.07 -44.19
CA GLU A 168 10.83 -1.40 -44.17
C GLU A 168 10.98 -1.99 -42.76
N LYS A 169 9.92 -2.63 -42.27
CA LYS A 169 9.88 -3.33 -41.00
C LYS A 169 9.28 -4.72 -41.23
N CYS A 170 10.04 -5.76 -40.89
CA CYS A 170 9.58 -7.15 -40.90
C CYS A 170 9.49 -7.66 -39.45
N ILE A 171 8.41 -8.35 -39.11
CA ILE A 171 8.20 -8.96 -37.78
C ILE A 171 7.82 -10.43 -37.98
N PRO A 172 8.65 -11.39 -37.53
CA PRO A 172 8.31 -12.81 -37.55
C PRO A 172 7.05 -13.11 -36.74
N LEU A 173 6.13 -13.90 -37.30
CA LEU A 173 4.87 -14.30 -36.65
C LEU A 173 5.09 -15.06 -35.34
N SER A 174 6.24 -15.75 -35.20
CA SER A 174 6.65 -16.46 -33.99
C SER A 174 7.01 -15.55 -32.82
N LEU A 175 7.28 -14.26 -33.06
CA LEU A 175 7.62 -13.28 -32.02
C LEU A 175 6.41 -12.43 -31.60
N VAL A 176 5.29 -12.48 -32.33
CA VAL A 176 4.09 -11.68 -32.07
C VAL A 176 3.38 -12.15 -30.78
N ILE A 177 3.30 -11.25 -29.80
CA ILE A 177 2.64 -11.44 -28.51
C ILE A 177 1.15 -11.05 -28.60
N ASP A 178 0.90 -9.90 -29.22
CA ASP A 178 -0.40 -9.23 -29.23
C ASP A 178 -0.58 -8.37 -30.49
N ILE A 179 -1.85 -8.14 -30.83
CA ILE A 179 -2.32 -7.25 -31.88
C ILE A 179 -3.44 -6.37 -31.30
N ILE A 180 -3.04 -5.20 -30.83
CA ILE A 180 -3.95 -4.21 -30.23
C ILE A 180 -4.56 -3.37 -31.35
N ILE A 181 -5.89 -3.19 -31.33
CA ILE A 181 -6.60 -2.27 -32.21
C ILE A 181 -7.27 -1.21 -31.34
N GLU A 182 -6.79 0.03 -31.41
CA GLU A 182 -7.31 1.14 -30.62
C GLU A 182 -8.11 2.11 -31.50
N GLN A 183 -9.11 2.75 -30.91
CA GLN A 183 -9.86 3.85 -31.52
C GLN A 183 -10.18 4.93 -30.50
N GLY A 184 -9.48 6.06 -30.59
CA GLY A 184 -9.77 7.24 -29.78
C GLY A 184 -11.08 7.92 -30.18
N CYS A 185 -11.67 8.71 -29.27
CA CYS A 185 -12.95 9.41 -29.50
C CYS A 185 -12.98 10.22 -30.82
N LEU A 186 -11.92 11.00 -31.09
CA LEU A 186 -11.81 11.77 -32.35
C LEU A 186 -11.52 10.87 -33.57
N GLN A 187 -10.88 9.70 -33.40
CA GLN A 187 -10.63 8.76 -34.50
C GLN A 187 -11.93 8.07 -34.95
N SER A 188 -12.81 7.74 -34.00
CA SER A 188 -14.13 7.12 -34.24
C SER A 188 -14.99 7.96 -35.19
N VAL A 189 -14.99 9.29 -35.04
CA VAL A 189 -15.69 10.24 -35.93
C VAL A 189 -15.28 10.13 -37.41
N TYR A 190 -14.06 9.66 -37.67
CA TYR A 190 -13.52 9.47 -39.03
C TYR A 190 -13.38 8.00 -39.45
N GLY A 191 -13.84 7.05 -38.63
CA GLY A 191 -13.73 5.61 -38.86
C GLY A 191 -12.29 5.07 -38.81
N ILE A 192 -11.36 5.82 -38.23
CA ILE A 192 -9.94 5.46 -38.19
C ILE A 192 -9.69 4.52 -37.01
N HIS A 193 -8.84 3.54 -37.24
CA HIS A 193 -8.33 2.64 -36.22
C HIS A 193 -6.79 2.70 -36.20
N THR A 194 -6.23 2.50 -35.00
CA THR A 194 -4.79 2.38 -34.77
C THR A 194 -4.47 0.91 -34.53
N PHE A 195 -3.68 0.31 -35.40
CA PHE A 195 -3.25 -1.08 -35.34
C PHE A 195 -1.81 -1.13 -34.78
N ARG A 196 -1.59 -1.85 -33.68
CA ARG A 196 -0.28 -2.03 -33.04
C ARG A 196 0.03 -3.51 -32.92
N VAL A 197 1.27 -3.88 -33.25
CA VAL A 197 1.80 -5.24 -33.05
C VAL A 197 2.88 -5.18 -31.98
N GLU A 198 2.87 -6.14 -31.06
CA GLU A 198 3.83 -6.24 -29.96
C GLU A 198 4.61 -7.54 -30.09
N SER A 199 5.94 -7.48 -29.91
CA SER A 199 6.84 -8.62 -30.14
C SER A 199 7.88 -8.83 -29.04
N ILE A 200 8.38 -10.06 -28.89
CA ILE A 200 9.47 -10.40 -27.98
C ILE A 200 10.81 -10.26 -28.69
N VAL A 201 11.66 -9.35 -28.20
CA VAL A 201 13.04 -9.21 -28.69
C VAL A 201 14.02 -9.43 -27.53
N HIS A 202 14.82 -10.50 -27.63
CA HIS A 202 15.88 -10.88 -26.66
C HIS A 202 15.44 -11.13 -25.20
N GLY A 203 14.24 -11.68 -24.98
CA GLY A 203 13.81 -12.12 -23.64
C GLY A 203 13.46 -11.00 -22.67
N LYS A 204 13.30 -9.77 -23.18
CA LYS A 204 12.59 -8.67 -22.52
C LYS A 204 11.45 -8.22 -23.45
N ALA A 205 10.45 -7.53 -22.91
CA ALA A 205 9.52 -6.80 -23.76
C ALA A 205 10.31 -5.75 -24.57
N ALA A 206 10.09 -5.71 -25.88
CA ALA A 206 10.68 -4.68 -26.72
C ALA A 206 10.14 -3.29 -26.32
N PRO A 207 10.85 -2.19 -26.64
CA PRO A 207 10.31 -0.85 -26.44
C PRO A 207 8.94 -0.72 -27.14
N VAL A 208 7.97 -0.14 -26.44
CA VAL A 208 6.58 0.03 -26.92
C VAL A 208 6.55 1.01 -28.10
N ASP A 209 6.89 0.55 -29.32
CA ASP A 209 6.60 1.15 -30.64
C ASP A 209 7.23 0.39 -31.84
N GLU A 210 7.37 -0.94 -31.77
CA GLU A 210 7.98 -1.71 -32.88
C GLU A 210 7.17 -1.64 -34.18
N LEU A 211 5.84 -1.75 -34.16
CA LEU A 211 4.99 -1.47 -35.31
C LEU A 211 3.64 -0.89 -34.89
N GLN A 212 3.43 0.40 -35.16
CA GLN A 212 2.15 1.10 -35.03
C GLN A 212 1.76 1.67 -36.40
N VAL A 213 0.53 1.37 -36.85
CA VAL A 213 0.01 1.74 -38.16
C VAL A 213 -1.41 2.30 -38.02
N GLN A 214 -1.69 3.43 -38.66
CA GLN A 214 -3.03 4.03 -38.69
C GLN A 214 -3.62 3.98 -40.10
N GLY A 215 -4.94 3.84 -40.18
CA GLY A 215 -5.69 3.94 -41.44
C GLY A 215 -5.76 2.64 -42.26
N VAL A 216 -5.53 1.49 -41.63
CA VAL A 216 -5.79 0.16 -42.23
C VAL A 216 -7.30 -0.02 -42.43
N ALA A 217 -7.71 -0.36 -43.65
CA ALA A 217 -9.08 -0.80 -43.95
C ALA A 217 -9.32 -2.21 -43.35
N ASP A 218 -10.44 -2.39 -42.65
CA ASP A 218 -10.80 -3.60 -41.89
C ASP A 218 -9.64 -4.25 -41.09
N PRO A 219 -9.21 -3.62 -39.98
CA PRO A 219 -8.16 -4.19 -39.12
C PRO A 219 -8.61 -5.49 -38.43
N GLY A 220 -9.91 -5.80 -38.41
CA GLY A 220 -10.45 -7.04 -37.83
C GLY A 220 -10.10 -8.27 -38.67
N VAL A 221 -10.20 -8.16 -40.00
CA VAL A 221 -9.76 -9.23 -40.91
C VAL A 221 -8.25 -9.42 -40.85
N LEU A 222 -7.46 -8.33 -40.89
CA LEU A 222 -6.00 -8.39 -40.75
C LEU A 222 -5.58 -9.11 -39.46
N ARG A 223 -6.16 -8.72 -38.31
CA ARG A 223 -5.92 -9.38 -37.01
C ARG A 223 -6.28 -10.86 -37.04
N LYS A 224 -7.40 -11.24 -37.67
CA LYS A 224 -7.83 -12.64 -37.79
C LYS A 224 -6.85 -13.48 -38.62
N VAL A 225 -6.33 -12.96 -39.72
CA VAL A 225 -5.31 -13.66 -40.54
C VAL A 225 -4.04 -13.90 -39.72
N ILE A 226 -3.48 -12.85 -39.11
CA ILE A 226 -2.22 -12.94 -38.36
C ILE A 226 -2.33 -13.94 -37.20
N ILE A 227 -3.42 -13.88 -36.40
CA ILE A 227 -3.64 -14.84 -35.30
C ILE A 227 -3.78 -16.27 -35.82
N THR A 228 -4.44 -16.46 -36.97
CA THR A 228 -4.63 -17.81 -37.55
C THR A 228 -3.28 -18.40 -37.96
N GLU A 229 -2.43 -17.67 -38.67
CA GLU A 229 -1.13 -18.18 -39.14
C GLU A 229 -0.08 -18.28 -38.01
N ALA A 230 -0.07 -17.36 -37.05
CA ALA A 230 0.73 -17.51 -35.83
C ALA A 230 0.35 -18.78 -35.04
N SER A 231 -0.95 -19.10 -34.95
CA SER A 231 -1.42 -20.29 -34.24
C SER A 231 -1.00 -21.62 -34.92
N LYS A 232 -0.92 -21.65 -36.25
CA LYS A 232 -0.42 -22.81 -37.02
C LYS A 232 1.07 -23.04 -36.77
N ASN A 233 1.87 -21.97 -36.89
CA ASN A 233 3.31 -22.02 -36.64
C ASN A 233 3.64 -22.59 -35.24
N VAL A 234 2.89 -22.19 -34.20
CA VAL A 234 3.06 -22.74 -32.84
C VAL A 234 2.69 -24.23 -32.73
N GLN A 235 1.69 -24.72 -33.48
CA GLN A 235 1.30 -26.14 -33.46
C GLN A 235 2.33 -27.05 -34.13
N ASP A 236 2.99 -26.61 -35.20
CA ASP A 236 3.97 -27.45 -35.90
C ASP A 236 5.32 -27.53 -35.16
N PHE A 237 5.71 -26.48 -34.42
CA PHE A 237 6.78 -26.59 -33.41
C PHE A 237 6.50 -27.67 -32.35
N GLY A 238 5.23 -27.88 -31.98
CA GLY A 238 4.81 -28.90 -31.02
C GLY A 238 4.90 -30.35 -31.53
N LYS A 239 4.92 -30.58 -32.86
CA LYS A 239 4.95 -31.93 -33.46
C LYS A 239 6.37 -32.49 -33.66
N GLY A 240 7.40 -31.66 -33.56
CA GLY A 240 8.80 -32.05 -33.78
C GLY A 240 9.46 -32.84 -32.63
N TRP A 241 8.90 -32.82 -31.43
CA TRP A 241 9.57 -33.33 -30.22
C TRP A 241 9.21 -34.79 -29.92
N LYS A 242 9.99 -35.74 -30.44
CA LYS A 242 9.98 -37.14 -29.96
C LYS A 242 10.93 -37.31 -28.78
N PRO A 243 10.47 -37.68 -27.58
CA PRO A 243 11.36 -38.10 -26.49
C PRO A 243 11.86 -39.53 -26.76
N THR A 244 13.18 -39.72 -26.78
CA THR A 244 13.77 -41.06 -26.86
C THR A 244 13.61 -41.77 -25.52
N SER A 245 12.88 -42.88 -25.50
CA SER A 245 12.68 -43.70 -24.31
C SER A 245 13.96 -44.44 -23.91
N ILE A 246 14.38 -44.29 -22.65
CA ILE A 246 15.23 -45.27 -21.96
C ILE A 246 14.35 -45.91 -20.89
N ILE A 247 14.27 -47.25 -20.93
CA ILE A 247 13.59 -48.08 -19.94
C ILE A 247 14.65 -48.55 -18.95
N GLU A 248 14.42 -48.35 -17.66
CA GLU A 248 15.13 -49.08 -16.60
C GLU A 248 14.09 -49.83 -15.75
N GLU A 249 14.17 -51.16 -15.75
CA GLU A 249 13.46 -52.03 -14.82
C GLU A 249 14.30 -52.22 -13.54
N GLU A 250 13.66 -52.20 -12.38
CA GLU A 250 14.30 -52.55 -11.11
C GLU A 250 14.54 -54.06 -10.98
N SER A 251 15.73 -54.47 -10.50
CA SER A 251 15.84 -55.64 -9.63
C SER A 251 17.11 -55.62 -8.76
N LEU A 252 17.01 -56.17 -7.55
CA LEU A 252 18.06 -56.14 -6.52
C LEU A 252 19.18 -57.17 -6.77
N SER A 253 20.45 -56.85 -6.43
CA SER A 253 21.15 -57.49 -5.28
C SER A 253 22.66 -57.15 -5.10
N ARG A 254 23.07 -57.09 -3.82
CA ARG A 254 24.39 -57.41 -3.20
C ARG A 254 25.73 -56.81 -3.70
N VAL A 255 26.29 -55.96 -2.82
CA VAL A 255 27.66 -55.99 -2.22
C VAL A 255 28.89 -56.21 -3.13
N GLY A 256 29.81 -55.23 -3.19
CA GLY A 256 31.22 -55.50 -3.55
C GLY A 256 32.16 -54.32 -3.90
N SER A 257 32.81 -53.72 -2.89
CA SER A 257 34.26 -53.36 -2.85
C SER A 257 35.02 -52.71 -4.05
N LEU A 258 35.56 -51.50 -3.78
CA LEU A 258 36.88 -50.93 -4.18
C LEU A 258 37.21 -50.38 -5.60
N SER A 259 37.86 -49.20 -5.55
CA SER A 259 38.98 -48.67 -6.37
C SER A 259 38.75 -47.80 -7.64
N ASP A 260 39.48 -46.68 -7.63
CA ASP A 260 39.97 -45.75 -8.69
C ASP A 260 39.28 -45.62 -10.06
N GLY A 261 38.98 -44.36 -10.46
CA GLY A 261 38.40 -44.04 -11.77
C GLY A 261 38.30 -42.55 -12.15
N ARG A 262 39.45 -41.87 -12.25
CA ARG A 262 39.70 -40.51 -12.79
C ARG A 262 38.62 -39.88 -13.71
N ALA A 263 38.16 -38.67 -13.36
CA ALA A 263 37.27 -37.86 -14.19
C ALA A 263 37.90 -37.36 -15.51
N VAL A 264 37.10 -37.30 -16.59
CA VAL A 264 37.45 -36.65 -17.86
C VAL A 264 36.29 -35.75 -18.30
N PHE A 265 36.47 -34.43 -18.17
CA PHE A 265 35.59 -33.43 -18.76
C PHE A 265 35.71 -33.44 -20.29
N LYS A 266 34.60 -33.38 -21.01
CA LYS A 266 34.54 -32.98 -22.42
C LYS A 266 33.77 -31.68 -22.58
N SER A 267 34.40 -30.71 -23.25
CA SER A 267 33.91 -29.37 -23.52
C SER A 267 32.89 -29.33 -24.68
N PRO A 268 31.97 -28.34 -24.71
CA PRO A 268 31.02 -28.16 -25.81
C PRO A 268 31.68 -27.59 -27.09
N PRO A 269 31.09 -27.81 -28.28
CA PRO A 269 31.65 -27.32 -29.54
C PRO A 269 31.42 -25.82 -29.75
N LYS A 270 32.36 -25.17 -30.45
CA LYS A 270 32.26 -23.79 -30.90
C LYS A 270 31.68 -23.71 -32.32
N SER A 271 30.64 -22.90 -32.51
CA SER A 271 30.62 -21.91 -33.60
C SER A 271 29.37 -21.04 -33.52
N TRP A 272 29.56 -19.72 -33.52
CA TRP A 272 29.00 -18.78 -34.50
C TRP A 272 29.88 -17.53 -34.43
N LYS A 273 30.35 -17.02 -35.57
CA LYS A 273 31.36 -15.94 -35.63
C LYS A 273 30.67 -14.58 -35.69
N VAL A 274 31.19 -13.66 -34.90
CA VAL A 274 30.77 -12.25 -34.85
C VAL A 274 31.30 -11.49 -36.06
N HIS A 275 30.44 -10.68 -36.70
CA HIS A 275 30.87 -9.58 -37.56
C HIS A 275 30.48 -8.24 -36.91
N HIS A 276 31.46 -7.58 -36.29
CA HIS A 276 31.38 -6.17 -35.93
C HIS A 276 31.93 -5.32 -37.09
N ALA A 277 31.07 -4.52 -37.72
CA ALA A 277 31.47 -3.31 -38.43
C ALA A 277 30.27 -2.35 -38.60
N THR A 278 30.52 -1.05 -38.53
CA THR A 278 29.59 0.02 -38.95
C THR A 278 28.36 0.31 -38.07
N LEU A 279 28.53 0.40 -36.74
CA LEU A 279 27.51 1.00 -35.85
C LEU A 279 28.06 2.12 -34.94
N GLN A 280 28.84 3.05 -35.51
CA GLN A 280 29.45 4.15 -34.74
C GLN A 280 29.35 5.52 -35.42
N ARG A 281 28.41 5.70 -36.37
CA ARG A 281 28.17 6.99 -37.03
C ARG A 281 26.69 7.39 -37.16
N SER A 282 25.78 6.61 -36.55
CA SER A 282 24.33 6.90 -36.51
C SER A 282 23.83 7.32 -35.12
N ILE A 283 24.65 7.17 -34.07
CA ILE A 283 24.26 7.44 -32.68
C ILE A 283 24.32 8.95 -32.35
N GLU A 284 25.27 9.69 -32.94
CA GLU A 284 25.46 11.13 -32.65
C GLU A 284 24.36 12.03 -33.23
N VAL A 285 23.63 11.59 -34.26
CA VAL A 285 22.53 12.37 -34.87
C VAL A 285 21.19 12.16 -34.14
N HIS A 286 21.00 11.02 -33.47
CA HIS A 286 19.79 10.78 -32.65
C HIS A 286 19.85 11.42 -31.25
N HIS A 287 21.04 11.56 -30.66
CA HIS A 287 21.18 12.20 -29.34
C HIS A 287 20.78 13.68 -29.37
N ALA A 288 21.15 14.42 -30.42
CA ALA A 288 20.90 15.86 -30.53
C ALA A 288 19.40 16.23 -30.61
N THR A 289 18.55 15.38 -31.22
CA THR A 289 17.12 15.68 -31.40
C THR A 289 16.28 15.34 -30.17
N LEU A 290 16.63 14.27 -29.45
CA LEU A 290 15.99 13.90 -28.19
C LEU A 290 16.35 14.88 -27.05
N GLN A 291 17.61 15.34 -27.04
CA GLN A 291 18.07 16.28 -26.02
C GLN A 291 17.38 17.65 -26.12
N TRP A 292 17.04 18.12 -27.33
CA TRP A 292 16.26 19.36 -27.52
C TRP A 292 14.84 19.27 -26.94
N SER A 293 14.14 18.14 -27.13
CA SER A 293 12.81 17.93 -26.53
C SER A 293 12.87 17.81 -25.00
N ILE A 294 13.90 17.17 -24.45
CA ILE A 294 14.08 17.03 -23.00
C ILE A 294 14.46 18.38 -22.37
N GLU A 295 15.34 19.16 -22.99
CA GLU A 295 15.72 20.50 -22.50
C GLU A 295 14.55 21.49 -22.54
N VAL A 296 13.66 21.43 -23.55
CA VAL A 296 12.42 22.22 -23.56
C VAL A 296 11.46 21.80 -22.44
N HIS A 297 11.30 20.50 -22.18
CA HIS A 297 10.46 20.03 -21.07
C HIS A 297 11.03 20.41 -19.70
N HIS A 298 12.34 20.26 -19.49
CA HIS A 298 13.02 20.69 -18.26
C HIS A 298 12.99 22.21 -18.06
N ALA A 299 13.16 23.00 -19.12
CA ALA A 299 13.04 24.45 -19.05
C ALA A 299 11.61 24.89 -18.65
N THR A 300 10.58 24.17 -19.11
CA THR A 300 9.18 24.45 -18.73
C THR A 300 8.92 24.13 -17.25
N LEU A 301 9.57 23.10 -16.71
CA LEU A 301 9.52 22.73 -15.29
C LEU A 301 10.35 23.66 -14.37
N GLN A 302 11.53 24.12 -14.81
CA GLN A 302 12.39 25.03 -14.03
C GLN A 302 11.96 26.50 -14.06
N TRP A 303 11.11 26.94 -14.99
CA TRP A 303 10.58 28.32 -14.99
C TRP A 303 9.23 28.49 -14.27
N SER A 304 8.60 27.40 -13.83
CA SER A 304 7.38 27.48 -12.99
C SER A 304 7.67 27.92 -11.53
N THR A 305 8.94 27.92 -11.11
CA THR A 305 9.36 28.16 -9.72
C THR A 305 9.94 29.56 -9.45
N GLN A 306 10.05 30.43 -10.46
CA GLN A 306 10.45 31.84 -10.29
C GLN A 306 9.68 32.76 -11.24
N GLY A 307 8.57 33.36 -10.78
CA GLY A 307 7.75 34.21 -11.66
C GLY A 307 6.46 34.83 -11.10
N LEU A 308 6.21 34.80 -9.78
CA LEU A 308 5.18 35.66 -9.19
C LEU A 308 5.68 37.11 -9.19
N ILE A 309 5.18 37.93 -10.12
CA ILE A 309 4.90 39.38 -10.08
C ILE A 309 4.54 39.80 -11.52
N GLN A 310 3.25 39.68 -11.88
CA GLN A 310 2.60 40.38 -13.02
C GLN A 310 1.11 40.03 -13.19
N GLY A 311 0.61 38.94 -12.57
CA GLY A 311 -0.80 38.51 -12.69
C GLY A 311 -1.83 39.49 -12.10
N GLU A 312 -1.52 40.21 -11.02
CA GLU A 312 -2.47 41.14 -10.36
C GLU A 312 -2.85 42.34 -11.25
N MET A 313 -1.95 42.80 -12.13
CA MET A 313 -2.23 43.92 -13.02
C MET A 313 -3.20 43.56 -14.15
N LEU A 314 -3.30 42.28 -14.50
CA LEU A 314 -4.24 41.77 -15.49
C LEU A 314 -5.64 41.55 -14.90
N LEU A 315 -5.70 41.04 -13.67
CA LEU A 315 -6.96 40.79 -12.96
C LEU A 315 -7.71 42.08 -12.63
N ASN A 316 -7.02 43.16 -12.24
CA ASN A 316 -7.65 44.46 -12.00
C ASN A 316 -8.25 45.06 -13.27
N LYS A 317 -7.59 44.93 -14.44
CA LYS A 317 -8.16 45.38 -15.73
C LYS A 317 -9.32 44.52 -16.24
N LEU A 318 -9.37 43.24 -15.88
CA LEU A 318 -10.53 42.39 -16.17
C LEU A 318 -11.72 42.70 -15.26
N GLY A 319 -11.48 43.21 -14.04
CA GLY A 319 -12.52 43.70 -13.13
C GLY A 319 -13.31 44.87 -13.71
N GLU A 320 -12.63 45.89 -14.24
CA GLU A 320 -13.27 47.10 -14.80
C GLU A 320 -14.15 46.81 -16.04
N VAL A 321 -13.79 45.81 -16.85
CA VAL A 321 -14.58 45.42 -18.03
C VAL A 321 -15.87 44.68 -17.64
N CYS A 322 -15.91 44.02 -16.48
CA CYS A 322 -17.05 43.21 -16.05
C CYS A 322 -18.22 43.99 -15.41
N GLU A 323 -18.07 45.27 -15.04
CA GLU A 323 -19.18 46.04 -14.46
C GLU A 323 -20.19 46.61 -15.48
N SER A 324 -19.85 46.62 -16.78
CA SER A 324 -20.59 47.40 -17.80
C SER A 324 -21.87 46.74 -18.35
N VAL A 325 -22.13 45.45 -18.10
CA VAL A 325 -23.31 44.75 -18.67
C VAL A 325 -24.17 44.08 -17.60
N LYS A 326 -25.10 44.86 -17.04
CA LYS A 326 -26.20 44.36 -16.21
C LYS A 326 -27.46 44.15 -17.06
N GLU A 327 -27.84 42.90 -17.33
CA GLU A 327 -29.25 42.57 -17.49
C GLU A 327 -29.64 41.22 -16.88
N LYS A 328 -30.80 41.18 -16.22
CA LYS A 328 -31.21 40.13 -15.29
C LYS A 328 -32.41 39.33 -15.80
N SER A 329 -32.23 38.17 -16.43
CA SER A 329 -33.35 37.21 -16.61
C SER A 329 -33.01 35.76 -17.00
N MET A 330 -31.76 35.26 -16.87
CA MET A 330 -31.47 33.85 -17.25
C MET A 330 -30.54 33.03 -16.32
N TRP A 331 -30.18 33.54 -15.14
CA TRP A 331 -29.10 32.95 -14.30
C TRP A 331 -29.52 32.44 -12.91
N ARG A 332 -30.75 31.90 -12.78
CA ARG A 332 -31.17 31.09 -11.61
C ARG A 332 -31.28 29.59 -11.89
N LEU A 333 -31.62 29.15 -13.10
CA LEU A 333 -31.66 27.73 -13.46
C LEU A 333 -30.26 27.18 -13.82
N ALA A 334 -29.49 27.89 -14.64
CA ALA A 334 -28.13 27.47 -15.04
C ALA A 334 -27.12 27.41 -13.87
N ARG A 335 -27.40 28.09 -12.75
CA ARG A 335 -26.54 28.08 -11.56
C ARG A 335 -26.66 26.79 -10.73
N CYS A 336 -27.80 26.11 -10.79
CA CYS A 336 -28.03 24.83 -10.10
C CYS A 336 -27.45 23.63 -10.89
N ALA A 337 -27.53 23.70 -12.23
CA ALA A 337 -26.90 22.70 -13.10
C ALA A 337 -25.36 22.76 -13.05
N SER A 338 -24.78 23.98 -13.11
CA SER A 338 -23.32 24.14 -13.16
C SER A 338 -22.62 23.85 -11.81
N SER A 339 -23.27 24.08 -10.67
CA SER A 339 -22.71 23.68 -9.36
C SER A 339 -22.56 22.16 -9.20
N ASN A 340 -23.49 21.39 -9.79
CA ASN A 340 -23.45 19.93 -9.74
C ASN A 340 -22.48 19.35 -10.79
N LEU A 341 -22.39 19.96 -11.98
CA LEU A 341 -21.44 19.53 -13.00
C LEU A 341 -19.98 19.88 -12.65
N SER A 342 -19.74 21.05 -12.04
CA SER A 342 -18.40 21.45 -11.56
C SER A 342 -17.91 20.57 -10.40
N ARG A 343 -18.80 20.16 -9.48
CA ARG A 343 -18.50 19.15 -8.45
C ARG A 343 -18.20 17.76 -9.02
N SER A 344 -18.86 17.37 -10.11
CA SER A 344 -18.59 16.11 -10.81
C SER A 344 -17.26 16.12 -11.55
N LEU A 345 -16.94 17.23 -12.25
CA LEU A 345 -15.74 17.34 -13.09
C LEU A 345 -14.44 17.55 -12.28
N ARG A 346 -14.46 18.27 -11.15
CA ARG A 346 -13.27 18.37 -10.28
C ARG A 346 -12.90 17.06 -9.59
N ARG A 347 -13.86 16.17 -9.35
CA ARG A 347 -13.61 14.82 -8.81
C ARG A 347 -12.91 13.86 -9.79
N ARG A 348 -12.76 14.21 -11.08
CA ARG A 348 -12.21 13.30 -12.10
C ARG A 348 -10.81 13.65 -12.63
N CYS A 349 -10.17 14.73 -12.17
CA CYS A 349 -8.91 15.21 -12.77
C CYS A 349 -7.68 15.19 -11.85
N PHE A 350 -7.77 14.64 -10.64
CA PHE A 350 -6.61 14.44 -9.74
C PHE A 350 -6.57 13.06 -9.06
N TYR A 351 -7.49 12.16 -9.43
CA TYR A 351 -7.54 10.78 -8.91
C TYR A 351 -7.43 9.81 -10.08
N THR A 352 -6.20 9.69 -10.59
CA THR A 352 -5.76 8.45 -11.22
C THR A 352 -4.72 7.85 -10.30
N ALA A 353 -5.20 7.17 -9.24
CA ALA A 353 -4.49 5.97 -8.82
C ALA A 353 -4.34 5.12 -10.08
N ALA A 354 -3.10 4.87 -10.50
CA ALA A 354 -2.88 4.04 -11.66
C ALA A 354 -3.36 2.64 -11.29
N ILE A 355 -4.47 2.19 -11.90
CA ILE A 355 -4.97 0.81 -11.73
C ILE A 355 -3.76 -0.12 -11.87
N PRO A 356 -3.36 -0.83 -10.81
CA PRO A 356 -2.11 -1.57 -10.83
C PRO A 356 -2.07 -2.52 -12.02
N GLY A 357 -1.05 -2.37 -12.86
CA GLY A 357 -0.85 -3.25 -14.00
C GLY A 357 -0.82 -4.71 -13.54
N PRO A 358 -1.35 -5.65 -14.34
CA PRO A 358 -1.56 -7.00 -13.88
C PRO A 358 -0.25 -7.69 -13.48
N CYS A 359 -0.28 -8.34 -12.31
CA CYS A 359 0.89 -9.00 -11.74
C CYS A 359 1.32 -10.23 -12.58
N ILE A 360 2.61 -10.28 -12.93
CA ILE A 360 3.21 -11.41 -13.66
C ILE A 360 3.45 -12.57 -12.69
N VAL A 361 2.75 -13.68 -12.90
CA VAL A 361 2.90 -14.89 -12.08
C VAL A 361 3.80 -15.90 -12.79
N HIS A 362 4.96 -16.19 -12.19
CA HIS A 362 5.92 -17.16 -12.72
C HIS A 362 5.58 -18.62 -12.37
N LYS A 363 4.72 -18.85 -11.38
CA LYS A 363 4.24 -20.19 -10.97
C LYS A 363 3.24 -20.77 -12.00
N ARG A 364 3.18 -22.10 -12.12
CA ARG A 364 2.25 -22.82 -13.01
C ARG A 364 1.82 -24.15 -12.38
N GLY A 365 0.76 -24.76 -12.91
CA GLY A 365 0.29 -26.07 -12.50
C GLY A 365 -0.07 -26.13 -11.01
N THR A 366 0.35 -27.20 -10.35
CA THR A 366 0.12 -27.44 -8.91
C THR A 366 0.68 -26.33 -8.02
N ASP A 367 1.73 -25.62 -8.44
CA ASP A 367 2.35 -24.57 -7.61
C ASP A 367 1.44 -23.37 -7.39
N ILE A 368 0.49 -23.12 -8.31
CA ILE A 368 -0.56 -22.11 -8.14
C ILE A 368 -1.67 -22.62 -7.20
N LEU A 369 -1.99 -23.92 -7.23
CA LEU A 369 -3.02 -24.51 -6.38
C LEU A 369 -2.57 -24.68 -4.91
N HIS A 370 -1.26 -24.81 -4.69
CA HIS A 370 -0.65 -24.92 -3.36
C HIS A 370 -0.21 -23.57 -2.77
N ASP A 371 -0.38 -22.47 -3.51
CA ASP A 371 -0.14 -21.12 -3.02
C ASP A 371 -1.49 -20.42 -2.72
N PRO A 372 -1.83 -20.21 -1.43
CA PRO A 372 -3.12 -19.60 -1.03
C PRO A 372 -3.35 -18.22 -1.64
N TRP A 373 -2.27 -17.53 -2.00
CA TRP A 373 -2.28 -16.24 -2.63
C TRP A 373 -2.81 -16.27 -4.07
N PHE A 374 -2.37 -17.24 -4.87
CA PHE A 374 -2.72 -17.35 -6.28
C PHE A 374 -3.94 -18.25 -6.51
N ASN A 375 -4.22 -19.18 -5.60
CA ASN A 375 -5.31 -20.15 -5.76
C ASN A 375 -6.71 -19.50 -5.68
N LYS A 376 -7.49 -19.63 -6.76
CA LYS A 376 -8.91 -19.23 -6.86
C LYS A 376 -9.88 -20.40 -6.61
N ASP A 377 -9.40 -21.54 -6.11
CA ASP A 377 -10.11 -22.82 -6.01
C ASP A 377 -10.77 -23.22 -7.34
N THR A 378 -12.07 -23.48 -7.35
CA THR A 378 -12.84 -23.81 -8.55
C THR A 378 -13.17 -22.59 -9.42
N GLY A 379 -12.77 -21.39 -9.00
CA GLY A 379 -13.07 -20.11 -9.65
C GLY A 379 -12.17 -19.71 -10.81
N PHE A 380 -11.07 -20.44 -11.09
CA PHE A 380 -10.26 -20.18 -12.30
C PHE A 380 -11.12 -20.33 -13.57
N PRO A 381 -11.26 -19.29 -14.42
CA PRO A 381 -11.86 -19.39 -15.74
C PRO A 381 -11.10 -20.36 -16.65
N LEU A 382 -11.77 -20.92 -17.67
CA LEU A 382 -11.14 -21.89 -18.58
C LEU A 382 -9.86 -21.35 -19.25
N THR A 383 -9.84 -20.06 -19.60
CA THR A 383 -8.67 -19.38 -20.16
C THR A 383 -7.47 -19.34 -19.21
N GLU A 384 -7.70 -19.07 -17.92
CA GLU A 384 -6.65 -19.15 -16.90
C GLU A 384 -6.21 -20.61 -16.70
N ARG A 385 -7.15 -21.57 -16.67
CA ARG A 385 -6.82 -22.99 -16.51
C ARG A 385 -5.95 -23.51 -17.66
N ASP A 386 -6.13 -23.03 -18.87
CA ASP A 386 -5.31 -23.43 -20.02
C ASP A 386 -3.92 -22.79 -19.95
N ARG A 387 -3.86 -21.47 -19.74
CA ARG A 387 -2.61 -20.69 -19.70
C ARG A 387 -1.71 -21.06 -18.52
N LEU A 388 -2.29 -21.39 -17.37
CA LEU A 388 -1.59 -21.74 -16.13
C LEU A 388 -1.36 -23.26 -15.98
N GLY A 389 -1.85 -24.10 -16.90
CA GLY A 389 -1.68 -25.56 -16.82
C GLY A 389 -2.51 -26.25 -15.73
N LEU A 390 -3.72 -25.73 -15.45
CA LEU A 390 -4.65 -26.24 -14.43
C LEU A 390 -5.80 -27.08 -15.03
N ARG A 391 -5.98 -27.11 -16.37
CA ARG A 391 -6.98 -27.97 -17.01
C ARG A 391 -6.66 -29.44 -16.70
N GLY A 392 -7.64 -30.16 -16.14
CA GLY A 392 -7.47 -31.55 -15.67
C GLY A 392 -7.08 -31.67 -14.19
N LEU A 393 -6.56 -30.60 -13.56
CA LEU A 393 -6.25 -30.58 -12.11
C LEU A 393 -7.42 -30.11 -11.24
N LEU A 394 -8.43 -29.48 -11.85
CA LEU A 394 -9.63 -28.96 -11.17
C LEU A 394 -10.91 -29.56 -11.77
N PRO A 395 -11.98 -29.75 -10.98
CA PRO A 395 -13.29 -30.18 -11.48
C PRO A 395 -13.76 -29.30 -12.66
N PRO A 396 -14.34 -29.85 -13.73
CA PRO A 396 -14.52 -29.14 -15.00
C PRO A 396 -15.47 -27.93 -14.93
N ARG A 397 -16.35 -27.87 -13.92
CA ARG A 397 -17.20 -26.73 -13.66
C ARG A 397 -16.39 -25.57 -13.06
N VAL A 398 -16.51 -24.39 -13.66
CA VAL A 398 -16.09 -23.12 -13.04
C VAL A 398 -17.18 -22.69 -12.06
N ILE A 399 -16.81 -22.25 -10.87
CA ILE A 399 -17.75 -21.79 -9.82
C ILE A 399 -17.42 -20.32 -9.53
N SER A 400 -18.40 -19.43 -9.67
CA SER A 400 -18.21 -17.99 -9.42
C SER A 400 -17.84 -17.72 -7.96
N PHE A 401 -17.23 -16.56 -7.69
CA PHE A 401 -16.73 -16.22 -6.37
C PHE A 401 -17.83 -16.24 -5.30
N GLU A 402 -19.02 -15.72 -5.63
CA GLU A 402 -20.20 -15.65 -4.76
C GLU A 402 -20.66 -17.06 -4.37
N HIS A 403 -20.74 -17.99 -5.32
CA HIS A 403 -21.07 -19.38 -5.02
C HIS A 403 -19.99 -20.09 -4.17
N GLN A 404 -18.72 -19.67 -4.26
CA GLN A 404 -17.66 -20.21 -3.39
C GLN A 404 -17.77 -19.65 -1.97
N TYR A 405 -18.14 -18.38 -1.83
CA TYR A 405 -18.46 -17.70 -0.58
C TYR A 405 -19.69 -18.32 0.10
N ASP A 406 -20.82 -18.44 -0.61
CA ASP A 406 -22.07 -19.01 -0.09
C ASP A 406 -21.87 -20.45 0.41
N ARG A 407 -21.16 -21.28 -0.37
CA ARG A 407 -20.79 -22.66 0.01
C ARG A 407 -19.92 -22.71 1.27
N PHE A 408 -19.01 -21.73 1.45
CA PHE A 408 -18.24 -21.63 2.68
C PHE A 408 -19.14 -21.25 3.86
N MET A 409 -19.99 -20.23 3.71
CA MET A 409 -20.89 -19.77 4.76
C MET A 409 -21.96 -20.82 5.13
N GLU A 410 -22.44 -21.62 4.18
CA GLU A 410 -23.28 -22.80 4.45
C GLU A 410 -22.52 -23.85 5.26
N SER A 411 -21.26 -24.13 4.90
CA SER A 411 -20.40 -25.06 5.65
C SER A 411 -20.12 -24.57 7.08
N TYR A 412 -19.94 -23.27 7.26
CA TYR A 412 -19.76 -22.64 8.57
C TYR A 412 -21.03 -22.71 9.42
N ARG A 413 -22.19 -22.30 8.88
CA ARG A 413 -23.50 -22.42 9.57
C ARG A 413 -23.85 -23.87 9.91
N SER A 414 -23.48 -24.82 9.05
CA SER A 414 -23.63 -26.25 9.31
C SER A 414 -22.75 -26.70 10.48
N LEU A 415 -21.49 -26.24 10.55
CA LEU A 415 -20.63 -26.47 11.71
C LEU A 415 -21.26 -25.91 12.99
N GLU A 416 -21.78 -24.68 12.97
CA GLU A 416 -22.46 -24.08 14.13
C GLU A 416 -23.65 -24.92 14.60
N LYS A 417 -24.52 -25.31 13.68
CA LYS A 417 -25.68 -26.16 13.98
C LYS A 417 -25.26 -27.52 14.56
N ASN A 418 -24.24 -28.15 13.98
CA ASN A 418 -23.75 -29.47 14.40
C ASN A 418 -22.94 -29.42 15.72
N THR A 419 -22.55 -28.22 16.18
CA THR A 419 -21.84 -28.01 17.45
C THR A 419 -22.70 -27.37 18.54
N GLN A 420 -24.01 -27.22 18.32
CA GLN A 420 -24.96 -26.81 19.36
C GLN A 420 -24.89 -27.74 20.58
N GLY A 421 -24.87 -27.15 21.78
CA GLY A 421 -24.73 -27.88 23.04
C GLY A 421 -23.32 -28.42 23.36
N GLN A 422 -22.33 -28.21 22.49
CA GLN A 422 -20.93 -28.55 22.79
C GLN A 422 -20.26 -27.47 23.65
N PRO A 423 -19.18 -27.81 24.41
CA PRO A 423 -18.46 -26.83 25.21
C PRO A 423 -17.89 -25.69 24.37
N HIS A 424 -18.10 -24.44 24.79
CA HIS A 424 -17.77 -23.23 24.02
C HIS A 424 -16.36 -23.26 23.39
N GLY A 425 -15.32 -23.59 24.16
CA GLY A 425 -13.95 -23.67 23.64
C GLY A 425 -13.75 -24.69 22.50
N SER A 426 -14.48 -25.81 22.52
CA SER A 426 -14.48 -26.79 21.43
C SER A 426 -15.13 -26.21 20.16
N VAL A 427 -16.23 -25.47 20.31
CA VAL A 427 -16.91 -24.75 19.22
C VAL A 427 -16.00 -23.67 18.63
N SER A 428 -15.40 -22.82 19.46
CA SER A 428 -14.48 -21.77 19.03
C SER A 428 -13.26 -22.32 18.28
N LEU A 429 -12.64 -23.40 18.79
CA LEU A 429 -11.54 -24.08 18.07
C LEU A 429 -11.99 -24.70 16.75
N ALA A 430 -13.22 -25.23 16.66
CA ALA A 430 -13.75 -25.77 15.42
C ALA A 430 -14.01 -24.65 14.39
N LYS A 431 -14.59 -23.52 14.82
CA LYS A 431 -14.79 -22.30 14.02
C LYS A 431 -13.46 -21.74 13.50
N TRP A 432 -12.45 -21.64 14.38
CA TRP A 432 -11.10 -21.22 13.98
C TRP A 432 -10.48 -22.19 12.97
N ARG A 433 -10.62 -23.52 13.16
CA ARG A 433 -10.09 -24.54 12.22
C ARG A 433 -10.70 -24.44 10.82
N ILE A 434 -11.99 -24.12 10.67
CA ILE A 434 -12.61 -23.98 9.33
C ILE A 434 -12.16 -22.68 8.65
N LEU A 435 -12.00 -21.59 9.40
CA LEU A 435 -11.43 -20.33 8.90
C LEU A 435 -9.95 -20.49 8.49
N ASN A 436 -9.10 -21.08 9.34
CA ASN A 436 -7.69 -21.32 9.02
C ASN A 436 -7.52 -22.26 7.81
N ARG A 437 -8.44 -23.23 7.59
CA ARG A 437 -8.45 -24.06 6.37
C ARG A 437 -8.88 -23.31 5.10
N LEU A 438 -9.62 -22.21 5.24
CA LEU A 438 -9.87 -21.29 4.13
C LEU A 438 -8.63 -20.44 3.88
N HIS A 439 -8.03 -19.87 4.94
CA HIS A 439 -6.81 -19.09 4.86
C HIS A 439 -5.64 -19.90 4.24
N ASP A 440 -5.46 -21.16 4.63
CA ASP A 440 -4.41 -22.07 4.08
C ASP A 440 -4.64 -22.53 2.64
N ARG A 441 -5.74 -22.08 2.00
CA ARG A 441 -6.15 -22.55 0.68
C ARG A 441 -6.45 -21.44 -0.32
N ASN A 442 -7.18 -20.41 0.08
CA ASN A 442 -7.65 -19.34 -0.80
C ASN A 442 -7.79 -18.06 0.04
N GLU A 443 -6.72 -17.29 0.05
CA GLU A 443 -6.51 -16.14 0.92
C GLU A 443 -7.41 -14.95 0.52
N THR A 444 -7.63 -14.78 -0.79
CA THR A 444 -8.60 -13.82 -1.33
C THR A 444 -10.03 -14.10 -0.82
N LEU A 445 -10.46 -15.36 -0.82
CA LEU A 445 -11.78 -15.72 -0.28
C LEU A 445 -11.81 -15.64 1.25
N TYR A 446 -10.71 -15.97 1.93
CA TYR A 446 -10.57 -15.82 3.39
C TYR A 446 -10.81 -14.38 3.84
N TYR A 447 -10.06 -13.41 3.30
CA TYR A 447 -10.20 -12.02 3.72
C TYR A 447 -11.56 -11.43 3.33
N ARG A 448 -12.16 -11.85 2.21
CA ARG A 448 -13.54 -11.42 1.89
C ARG A 448 -14.56 -11.92 2.91
N VAL A 449 -14.47 -13.20 3.27
CA VAL A 449 -15.30 -13.84 4.31
C VAL A 449 -15.08 -13.14 5.67
N LEU A 450 -13.84 -12.78 6.00
CA LEU A 450 -13.49 -12.07 7.22
C LEU A 450 -14.07 -10.64 7.26
N ILE A 451 -13.88 -9.86 6.19
CA ILE A 451 -14.36 -8.46 6.09
C ILE A 451 -15.89 -8.39 6.15
N ASP A 452 -16.59 -9.22 5.37
CA ASP A 452 -18.06 -9.19 5.28
C ASP A 452 -18.78 -9.63 6.57
N ASN A 453 -18.07 -10.28 7.50
CA ASN A 453 -18.65 -10.84 8.74
C ASN A 453 -17.74 -10.55 9.96
N ILE A 454 -17.03 -9.41 9.96
CA ILE A 454 -15.93 -9.14 10.90
C ILE A 454 -16.35 -9.23 12.38
N LYS A 455 -17.59 -8.85 12.70
CA LYS A 455 -18.19 -8.97 14.03
C LYS A 455 -18.25 -10.39 14.56
N ASP A 456 -18.62 -11.35 13.72
CA ASP A 456 -18.75 -12.75 14.12
C ASP A 456 -17.40 -13.48 14.10
N PHE A 457 -16.45 -13.02 13.28
CA PHE A 457 -15.18 -13.72 13.04
C PHE A 457 -13.98 -13.13 13.78
N ALA A 458 -13.94 -11.83 14.10
CA ALA A 458 -12.88 -11.25 14.92
C ALA A 458 -12.74 -11.96 16.30
N PRO A 459 -13.81 -12.31 17.03
CA PRO A 459 -13.70 -13.08 18.28
C PRO A 459 -13.18 -14.52 18.09
N ILE A 460 -13.12 -15.02 16.84
CA ILE A 460 -12.64 -16.35 16.47
C ILE A 460 -11.17 -16.32 16.00
N ILE A 461 -10.78 -15.34 15.18
CA ILE A 461 -9.40 -15.19 14.71
C ILE A 461 -8.49 -14.49 15.74
N TYR A 462 -9.10 -13.68 16.61
CA TYR A 462 -8.43 -12.87 17.63
C TYR A 462 -9.01 -13.18 19.03
N THR A 463 -8.95 -12.25 19.98
CA THR A 463 -9.42 -12.46 21.37
C THR A 463 -10.95 -12.66 21.44
N PRO A 464 -11.45 -13.67 22.18
CA PRO A 464 -10.73 -14.53 23.13
C PRO A 464 -10.19 -15.84 22.52
N THR A 465 -10.66 -16.27 21.34
CA THR A 465 -10.37 -17.61 20.80
C THR A 465 -8.88 -17.84 20.52
N VAL A 466 -8.15 -16.81 20.08
CA VAL A 466 -6.71 -16.90 19.79
C VAL A 466 -5.87 -17.37 20.98
N GLY A 467 -6.27 -17.06 22.21
CA GLY A 467 -5.59 -17.55 23.42
C GLY A 467 -5.71 -19.07 23.58
N LEU A 468 -6.88 -19.63 23.29
CA LEU A 468 -7.13 -21.07 23.29
C LEU A 468 -6.44 -21.77 22.10
N VAL A 469 -6.34 -21.08 20.95
CA VAL A 469 -5.52 -21.53 19.81
C VAL A 469 -4.05 -21.61 20.21
N CYS A 470 -3.50 -20.59 20.86
CA CYS A 470 -2.11 -20.58 21.33
C CYS A 470 -1.85 -21.69 22.38
N GLN A 471 -2.76 -21.95 23.31
CA GLN A 471 -2.62 -23.07 24.26
C GLN A 471 -2.53 -24.45 23.59
N ASN A 472 -3.07 -24.59 22.36
CA ASN A 472 -3.16 -25.85 21.63
C ASN A 472 -2.37 -25.85 20.31
N TYR A 473 -1.54 -24.82 20.05
CA TYR A 473 -1.05 -24.50 18.70
C TYR A 473 -0.26 -25.66 18.07
N SER A 474 0.56 -26.35 18.86
CA SER A 474 1.34 -27.53 18.42
C SER A 474 0.47 -28.64 17.80
N GLY A 475 -0.74 -28.89 18.32
CA GLY A 475 -1.71 -29.85 17.75
C GLY A 475 -2.59 -29.28 16.63
N LEU A 476 -2.59 -27.96 16.46
CA LEU A 476 -3.35 -27.23 15.44
C LEU A 476 -2.54 -26.95 14.17
N PHE A 477 -1.20 -26.87 14.28
CA PHE A 477 -0.28 -26.56 13.19
C PHE A 477 -0.51 -27.37 11.90
N ARG A 478 -0.50 -26.68 10.76
CA ARG A 478 -0.66 -27.27 9.40
C ARG A 478 0.33 -26.72 8.40
N ARG A 479 0.45 -25.40 8.32
CA ARG A 479 1.33 -24.66 7.40
C ARG A 479 2.05 -23.56 8.18
N PRO A 480 3.36 -23.32 7.96
CA PRO A 480 4.02 -22.15 8.52
C PRO A 480 3.47 -20.87 7.87
N ARG A 481 3.24 -19.84 8.69
CA ARG A 481 2.76 -18.51 8.28
C ARG A 481 3.70 -17.36 8.64
N GLY A 482 4.68 -17.62 9.50
CA GLY A 482 5.72 -16.66 9.86
C GLY A 482 7.09 -17.30 9.90
N MET A 483 8.09 -16.49 10.25
CA MET A 483 9.43 -16.96 10.54
C MET A 483 9.60 -17.29 12.03
N TYR A 484 10.42 -18.30 12.28
CA TYR A 484 10.72 -18.81 13.61
C TYR A 484 12.21 -18.68 13.85
N PHE A 485 12.53 -18.28 15.07
CA PHE A 485 13.81 -17.69 15.40
C PHE A 485 14.30 -18.24 16.75
N SER A 486 15.44 -18.93 16.75
CA SER A 486 16.04 -19.61 17.92
C SER A 486 17.29 -18.89 18.41
N ALA A 487 17.56 -18.89 19.72
CA ALA A 487 18.76 -18.22 20.27
C ALA A 487 20.08 -18.78 19.72
N LYS A 488 20.04 -19.97 19.10
CA LYS A 488 21.13 -20.61 18.36
C LYS A 488 21.43 -19.95 17.00
N ASP A 489 20.51 -19.17 16.48
CA ASP A 489 20.59 -18.50 15.17
C ASP A 489 21.25 -17.11 15.27
N LYS A 490 21.75 -16.75 16.45
CA LYS A 490 22.46 -15.50 16.69
C LYS A 490 23.76 -15.46 15.86
N GLY A 491 23.92 -14.42 15.07
CA GLY A 491 24.95 -14.24 14.04
C GLY A 491 24.44 -14.48 12.62
N GLU A 492 23.29 -15.14 12.46
CA GLU A 492 22.75 -15.58 11.17
C GLU A 492 21.48 -14.83 10.74
N MET A 493 20.90 -13.92 11.54
CA MET A 493 19.60 -13.32 11.21
C MET A 493 19.64 -12.49 9.93
N MET A 494 20.76 -11.84 9.65
CA MET A 494 21.03 -11.13 8.41
C MET A 494 20.92 -12.04 7.17
N SER A 495 21.21 -13.34 7.30
CA SER A 495 21.05 -14.32 6.21
C SER A 495 19.64 -14.92 6.23
N MET A 496 19.14 -15.30 7.41
CA MET A 496 17.83 -15.90 7.59
C MET A 496 16.69 -15.00 7.12
N ILE A 497 16.78 -13.68 7.35
CA ILE A 497 15.73 -12.74 6.95
C ILE A 497 15.45 -12.81 5.44
N TYR A 498 16.46 -13.12 4.61
CA TYR A 498 16.30 -13.30 3.16
C TYR A 498 15.53 -14.56 2.74
N ASN A 499 15.28 -15.51 3.64
CA ASN A 499 14.43 -16.68 3.36
C ASN A 499 12.94 -16.30 3.21
N TRP A 500 12.50 -15.13 3.71
CA TRP A 500 11.14 -14.66 3.47
C TRP A 500 10.95 -14.31 1.98
N PRO A 501 9.93 -14.85 1.29
CA PRO A 501 9.80 -14.72 -0.17
C PRO A 501 9.41 -13.30 -0.63
N ALA A 502 8.82 -12.48 0.23
CA ALA A 502 8.41 -11.13 -0.14
C ALA A 502 9.61 -10.20 -0.28
N HIS A 503 9.74 -9.52 -1.42
CA HIS A 503 10.82 -8.54 -1.64
C HIS A 503 10.65 -7.28 -0.76
N GLN A 504 9.40 -6.87 -0.51
CA GLN A 504 9.03 -5.76 0.35
C GLN A 504 8.12 -6.27 1.48
N VAL A 505 8.36 -5.79 2.69
CA VAL A 505 7.51 -5.97 3.87
C VAL A 505 7.28 -4.59 4.46
N ASP A 506 6.03 -4.29 4.77
CA ASP A 506 5.53 -3.02 5.28
C ASP A 506 5.13 -3.13 6.77
N MET A 507 4.64 -4.30 7.22
CA MET A 507 4.26 -4.56 8.61
C MET A 507 4.86 -5.86 9.15
N ILE A 508 5.30 -5.83 10.41
CA ILE A 508 5.88 -6.96 11.13
C ILE A 508 5.28 -7.00 12.54
N VAL A 509 4.70 -8.13 12.94
CA VAL A 509 4.33 -8.37 14.34
C VAL A 509 5.30 -9.38 14.94
N LEU A 510 6.00 -8.95 15.99
CA LEU A 510 7.02 -9.72 16.71
C LEU A 510 6.55 -10.04 18.13
N THR A 511 6.67 -11.32 18.53
CA THR A 511 6.52 -11.75 19.94
C THR A 511 7.65 -12.69 20.35
N ASP A 512 7.96 -12.78 21.66
CA ASP A 512 8.80 -13.85 22.21
C ASP A 512 7.98 -14.99 22.86
N GLY A 513 6.65 -14.86 22.89
CA GLY A 513 5.74 -15.84 23.50
C GLY A 513 5.81 -15.90 25.04
N SER A 514 6.51 -14.97 25.69
CA SER A 514 6.83 -15.04 27.13
C SER A 514 5.72 -14.54 28.05
N ARG A 515 4.75 -13.80 27.52
CA ARG A 515 3.55 -13.31 28.23
C ARG A 515 2.36 -13.20 27.26
N ILE A 516 1.91 -14.34 26.71
CA ILE A 516 0.73 -14.38 25.84
C ILE A 516 -0.53 -14.01 26.61
N LEU A 517 -1.10 -12.82 26.35
CA LEU A 517 -2.25 -12.28 27.06
C LEU A 517 -2.08 -12.40 28.59
N GLY A 518 -3.13 -12.79 29.33
CA GLY A 518 -3.04 -13.24 30.72
C GLY A 518 -2.85 -14.76 30.88
N LEU A 519 -2.33 -15.46 29.87
CA LEU A 519 -2.08 -16.91 29.89
C LEU A 519 -0.63 -17.27 30.25
N GLY A 520 0.30 -16.30 30.15
CA GLY A 520 1.70 -16.45 30.53
C GLY A 520 2.60 -16.96 29.40
N ASP A 521 3.67 -17.65 29.77
CA ASP A 521 4.71 -18.14 28.86
C ASP A 521 4.22 -19.37 28.08
N LEU A 522 3.88 -19.18 26.81
CA LEU A 522 3.52 -20.25 25.87
C LEU A 522 4.62 -20.53 24.84
N GLY A 523 5.70 -19.73 24.85
CA GLY A 523 6.82 -19.81 23.91
C GLY A 523 6.36 -19.84 22.46
N VAL A 524 6.91 -20.78 21.68
CA VAL A 524 6.61 -20.94 20.24
C VAL A 524 5.12 -21.11 19.88
N GLN A 525 4.29 -21.55 20.84
CA GLN A 525 2.85 -21.67 20.58
C GLN A 525 2.14 -20.31 20.53
N GLY A 526 2.80 -19.23 20.96
CA GLY A 526 2.33 -17.85 20.89
C GLY A 526 2.24 -17.24 19.50
N ILE A 527 2.74 -17.92 18.45
CA ILE A 527 2.72 -17.43 17.06
C ILE A 527 1.29 -17.16 16.53
N GLY A 528 0.27 -17.74 17.16
CA GLY A 528 -1.12 -17.41 16.87
C GLY A 528 -1.49 -15.94 17.12
N ILE A 529 -0.76 -15.24 18.00
CA ILE A 529 -1.00 -13.81 18.28
C ILE A 529 -0.55 -12.91 17.12
N PRO A 530 0.72 -12.96 16.63
CA PRO A 530 1.10 -12.31 15.38
C PRO A 530 0.11 -12.54 14.23
N ILE A 531 -0.24 -13.81 13.96
CA ILE A 531 -1.13 -14.18 12.84
C ILE A 531 -2.48 -13.48 13.00
N GLY A 532 -3.08 -13.54 14.19
CA GLY A 532 -4.36 -12.91 14.47
C GLY A 532 -4.32 -11.37 14.43
N LYS A 533 -3.16 -10.74 14.62
CA LYS A 533 -3.00 -9.28 14.47
C LYS A 533 -2.80 -8.86 13.03
N LEU A 534 -2.02 -9.60 12.25
CA LEU A 534 -1.88 -9.35 10.81
C LEU A 534 -3.21 -9.59 10.09
N ASP A 535 -3.98 -10.63 10.46
CA ASP A 535 -5.34 -10.84 9.94
C ASP A 535 -6.25 -9.61 10.16
N ILE A 536 -6.12 -8.92 11.31
CA ILE A 536 -6.84 -7.67 11.60
C ILE A 536 -6.24 -6.47 10.86
N TYR A 537 -4.93 -6.38 10.66
CA TYR A 537 -4.32 -5.36 9.79
C TYR A 537 -4.85 -5.43 8.36
N VAL A 538 -4.93 -6.63 7.78
CA VAL A 538 -5.51 -6.82 6.46
C VAL A 538 -7.01 -6.51 6.46
N ALA A 539 -7.78 -7.05 7.40
CA ALA A 539 -9.24 -6.90 7.40
C ALA A 539 -9.72 -5.47 7.73
N ALA A 540 -9.04 -4.80 8.67
CA ALA A 540 -9.40 -3.47 9.15
C ALA A 540 -8.70 -2.36 8.35
N ALA A 541 -7.37 -2.39 8.24
CA ALA A 541 -6.58 -1.35 7.57
C ALA A 541 -6.39 -1.59 6.07
N GLY A 542 -6.66 -2.79 5.55
CA GLY A 542 -6.41 -3.12 4.15
C GLY A 542 -4.93 -3.22 3.80
N ILE A 543 -4.06 -3.49 4.78
CA ILE A 543 -2.63 -3.73 4.50
C ILE A 543 -2.51 -4.97 3.59
N ASN A 544 -1.52 -4.93 2.70
CA ASN A 544 -1.25 -5.99 1.75
C ASN A 544 -0.61 -7.21 2.47
N PRO A 545 -1.26 -8.39 2.53
CA PRO A 545 -0.74 -9.55 3.27
C PRO A 545 0.57 -10.11 2.69
N GLN A 546 0.89 -9.84 1.42
CA GLN A 546 2.20 -10.20 0.85
C GLN A 546 3.33 -9.39 1.45
N ARG A 547 3.03 -8.23 2.03
CA ARG A 547 3.98 -7.32 2.68
C ARG A 547 3.87 -7.39 4.20
N ASP A 548 3.15 -8.37 4.72
CA ASP A 548 3.06 -8.65 6.14
C ASP A 548 4.02 -9.80 6.49
N LEU A 549 4.57 -9.77 7.70
CA LEU A 549 5.47 -10.80 8.20
C LEU A 549 5.20 -11.11 9.67
N ASP A 550 4.70 -12.32 9.91
CA ASP A 550 4.61 -12.95 11.22
C ASP A 550 6.01 -13.34 11.72
N ASN A 551 6.39 -12.91 12.94
CA ASN A 551 7.64 -13.32 13.57
C ASN A 551 7.44 -13.76 15.02
N LEU A 552 8.02 -14.92 15.37
CA LEU A 552 8.16 -15.33 16.77
C LEU A 552 9.61 -15.65 17.13
N GLY A 553 10.06 -14.99 18.20
CA GLY A 553 11.37 -15.14 18.82
C GLY A 553 11.38 -15.97 20.10
N TRP A 554 12.19 -15.53 21.06
CA TRP A 554 13.19 -16.41 21.67
C TRP A 554 13.02 -16.58 23.19
N LYS A 555 13.46 -17.73 23.71
CA LYS A 555 13.48 -18.02 25.16
C LYS A 555 14.90 -18.17 25.70
N GLU A 556 15.57 -17.07 26.07
CA GLU A 556 16.82 -17.14 26.84
C GLU A 556 17.24 -15.83 27.53
N LYS A 557 18.25 -15.89 28.42
CA LYS A 557 18.71 -14.80 29.29
C LYS A 557 19.31 -13.57 28.57
N SER A 558 19.58 -13.66 27.27
CA SER A 558 20.25 -12.61 26.48
C SER A 558 19.38 -12.06 25.33
N ILE A 559 18.06 -12.08 25.52
CA ILE A 559 17.05 -11.67 24.53
C ILE A 559 17.37 -10.34 23.83
N LEU A 560 17.85 -9.33 24.56
CA LEU A 560 18.18 -8.02 23.97
C LEU A 560 19.18 -8.13 22.81
N SER A 561 20.28 -8.85 23.00
CA SER A 561 21.34 -8.96 21.98
C SER A 561 20.94 -9.74 20.73
N ILE A 562 19.84 -10.46 20.81
CA ILE A 562 19.25 -11.28 19.75
C ILE A 562 18.20 -10.43 19.03
N VAL A 563 17.36 -9.70 19.77
CA VAL A 563 16.44 -8.70 19.20
C VAL A 563 17.20 -7.53 18.55
N ASP A 564 18.36 -7.12 19.07
CA ASP A 564 19.23 -6.12 18.43
C ASP A 564 19.56 -6.55 16.98
N GLU A 565 20.07 -7.77 16.82
CA GLU A 565 20.45 -8.33 15.52
C GLU A 565 19.23 -8.47 14.59
N PHE A 566 18.08 -8.89 15.11
CA PHE A 566 16.83 -8.96 14.37
C PHE A 566 16.38 -7.58 13.85
N MET A 567 16.41 -6.56 14.70
CA MET A 567 15.99 -5.19 14.32
C MET A 567 16.91 -4.60 13.26
N GLU A 568 18.24 -4.79 13.37
CA GLU A 568 19.19 -4.36 12.34
C GLU A 568 19.01 -5.15 11.03
N ALA A 569 18.70 -6.46 11.10
CA ALA A 569 18.43 -7.29 9.91
C ALA A 569 17.14 -6.91 9.17
N VAL A 570 16.05 -6.68 9.92
CA VAL A 570 14.79 -6.15 9.40
C VAL A 570 15.04 -4.79 8.76
N HIS A 571 15.67 -3.85 9.45
CA HIS A 571 15.89 -2.50 8.94
C HIS A 571 16.82 -2.48 7.72
N THR A 572 17.81 -3.39 7.65
CA THR A 572 18.68 -3.51 6.47
C THR A 572 17.92 -4.03 5.24
N ARG A 573 17.02 -5.02 5.41
CA ARG A 573 16.24 -5.57 4.27
C ARG A 573 15.05 -4.68 3.90
N TRP A 574 14.35 -4.13 4.88
CA TRP A 574 13.11 -3.38 4.75
C TRP A 574 13.13 -2.14 5.66
N PRO A 575 13.83 -1.06 5.26
CA PRO A 575 14.07 0.11 6.13
C PRO A 575 12.79 0.89 6.51
N LYS A 576 11.69 0.72 5.75
CA LYS A 576 10.38 1.33 6.01
C LYS A 576 9.38 0.38 6.71
N ALA A 577 9.76 -0.85 7.04
CA ALA A 577 8.87 -1.78 7.73
C ALA A 577 8.54 -1.29 9.15
N ILE A 578 7.26 -1.34 9.51
CA ILE A 578 6.78 -1.07 10.87
C ILE A 578 6.91 -2.34 11.70
N VAL A 579 7.57 -2.27 12.86
CA VAL A 579 7.72 -3.40 13.79
C VAL A 579 6.85 -3.20 15.03
N GLN A 580 5.76 -3.94 15.13
CA GLN A 580 4.93 -4.03 16.33
C GLN A 580 5.50 -5.11 17.27
N PHE A 581 5.77 -4.73 18.52
CA PHE A 581 6.14 -5.66 19.59
C PHE A 581 4.92 -6.10 20.40
N GLU A 582 4.82 -7.40 20.67
CA GLU A 582 3.60 -8.03 21.21
C GLU A 582 3.88 -9.12 22.26
N ASP A 583 3.09 -9.15 23.34
CA ASP A 583 3.05 -10.21 24.36
C ASP A 583 4.42 -10.56 25.00
N PHE A 584 5.31 -9.56 25.06
CA PHE A 584 6.58 -9.65 25.80
C PHE A 584 6.35 -9.53 27.32
N GLN A 585 7.18 -10.19 28.12
CA GLN A 585 7.26 -9.93 29.57
C GLN A 585 7.60 -8.46 29.85
N MET A 586 6.95 -7.88 30.88
CA MET A 586 6.98 -6.44 31.21
C MET A 586 8.38 -5.80 31.14
N LYS A 587 9.39 -6.46 31.74
CA LYS A 587 10.77 -5.99 31.71
C LYS A 587 11.27 -5.77 30.28
N TRP A 588 11.12 -6.78 29.43
CA TRP A 588 11.60 -6.74 28.06
C TRP A 588 10.76 -5.80 27.20
N ALA A 589 9.44 -5.75 27.41
CA ALA A 589 8.56 -4.79 26.71
C ALA A 589 9.00 -3.34 26.91
N PHE A 590 9.36 -2.93 28.14
CA PHE A 590 9.89 -1.59 28.39
C PHE A 590 11.33 -1.40 27.89
N GLU A 591 12.23 -2.37 28.13
CA GLU A 591 13.62 -2.26 27.70
C GLU A 591 13.76 -2.21 26.17
N THR A 592 12.97 -2.97 25.41
CA THR A 592 12.98 -2.91 23.94
C THR A 592 12.33 -1.63 23.42
N LEU A 593 11.18 -1.23 23.97
CA LEU A 593 10.50 0.01 23.59
C LEU A 593 11.42 1.23 23.77
N GLN A 594 12.06 1.38 24.95
CA GLN A 594 12.98 2.50 25.20
C GLN A 594 14.22 2.49 24.28
N ARG A 595 14.70 1.29 23.92
CA ARG A 595 15.92 1.08 23.13
C ARG A 595 15.74 1.37 21.63
N TYR A 596 14.59 1.00 21.07
CA TYR A 596 14.39 0.98 19.61
C TYR A 596 13.51 2.13 19.08
N ARG A 597 12.55 2.66 19.88
CA ARG A 597 11.55 3.64 19.39
C ARG A 597 12.07 4.98 18.84
N LYS A 598 13.35 5.29 19.09
CA LYS A 598 14.03 6.50 18.59
C LYS A 598 14.95 6.23 17.39
N ARG A 599 15.06 4.97 16.96
CA ARG A 599 15.95 4.50 15.89
C ARG A 599 15.22 3.77 14.76
N PHE A 600 14.12 3.09 15.08
CA PHE A 600 13.36 2.26 14.16
C PHE A 600 11.87 2.62 14.20
N CYS A 601 11.18 2.38 13.10
CA CYS A 601 9.73 2.53 13.02
C CYS A 601 9.05 1.38 13.77
N MET A 602 8.83 1.57 15.08
CA MET A 602 8.29 0.54 15.96
C MET A 602 7.38 1.12 17.03
N PHE A 603 6.42 0.31 17.46
CA PHE A 603 5.62 0.55 18.67
C PHE A 603 5.38 -0.78 19.41
N ASN A 604 4.98 -0.72 20.68
CA ASN A 604 4.60 -1.90 21.45
C ASN A 604 3.11 -1.80 21.81
N ASP A 605 2.27 -2.70 21.33
CA ASP A 605 0.82 -2.55 21.45
C ASP A 605 0.33 -2.75 22.88
N ASP A 606 0.95 -3.66 23.62
CA ASP A 606 0.71 -3.88 25.06
C ASP A 606 0.86 -2.63 25.92
N ILE A 607 1.89 -1.81 25.64
CA ILE A 607 2.17 -0.56 26.37
C ILE A 607 1.41 0.60 25.73
N GLN A 608 1.55 0.81 24.42
CA GLN A 608 1.14 2.04 23.72
C GLN A 608 -0.27 1.93 23.12
N GLY A 609 -0.63 0.78 22.55
CA GLY A 609 -1.99 0.54 22.04
C GLY A 609 -3.02 0.41 23.15
N THR A 610 -2.69 -0.35 24.20
CA THR A 610 -3.53 -0.44 25.42
C THR A 610 -3.66 0.90 26.12
N ALA A 611 -2.58 1.70 26.15
CA ALA A 611 -2.63 3.08 26.63
C ALA A 611 -3.57 3.96 25.80
N GLY A 612 -3.47 3.89 24.47
CA GLY A 612 -4.33 4.65 23.58
C GLY A 612 -5.81 4.29 23.73
N VAL A 613 -6.15 3.00 23.78
CA VAL A 613 -7.56 2.59 23.87
C VAL A 613 -8.13 2.94 25.24
N ALA A 614 -7.35 2.74 26.32
CA ALA A 614 -7.74 3.20 27.65
C ALA A 614 -7.92 4.72 27.71
N LEU A 615 -7.02 5.51 27.11
CA LEU A 615 -7.17 6.97 27.04
C LEU A 615 -8.45 7.35 26.28
N ALA A 616 -8.77 6.68 25.17
CA ALA A 616 -10.01 6.92 24.45
C ALA A 616 -11.25 6.69 25.34
N GLY A 617 -11.28 5.59 26.10
CA GLY A 617 -12.33 5.32 27.09
C GLY A 617 -12.35 6.30 28.28
N LEU A 618 -11.20 6.82 28.70
CA LEU A 618 -11.10 7.84 29.74
C LEU A 618 -11.67 9.18 29.27
N LEU A 619 -11.35 9.62 28.05
CA LEU A 619 -11.90 10.83 27.44
C LEU A 619 -13.42 10.69 27.17
N GLY A 620 -13.85 9.53 26.67
CA GLY A 620 -15.27 9.18 26.53
C GLY A 620 -16.01 9.19 27.88
N THR A 621 -15.35 8.78 28.97
CA THR A 621 -15.92 8.84 30.33
C THR A 621 -16.17 10.28 30.79
N VAL A 622 -15.27 11.22 30.51
CA VAL A 622 -15.48 12.66 30.83
C VAL A 622 -16.73 13.18 30.13
N ARG A 623 -16.88 12.89 28.83
CA ARG A 623 -18.08 13.23 28.04
C ARG A 623 -19.34 12.55 28.61
N ALA A 624 -19.25 11.28 29.03
CA ALA A 624 -20.36 10.53 29.63
C ALA A 624 -20.83 11.07 30.99
N GLN A 625 -19.96 11.79 31.71
CA GLN A 625 -20.28 12.53 32.93
C GLN A 625 -20.91 13.90 32.65
N GLY A 626 -21.12 14.24 31.37
CA GLY A 626 -21.64 15.54 30.93
C GLY A 626 -20.64 16.68 31.09
N GLN A 627 -19.34 16.38 31.23
CA GLN A 627 -18.29 17.37 31.43
C GLN A 627 -17.52 17.64 30.11
N PRO A 628 -17.01 18.86 29.90
CA PRO A 628 -16.11 19.15 28.79
C PRO A 628 -14.78 18.39 28.94
N LEU A 629 -14.09 18.09 27.83
CA LEU A 629 -12.80 17.38 27.85
C LEU A 629 -11.72 18.11 28.67
N SER A 630 -11.81 19.43 28.83
CA SER A 630 -10.96 20.22 29.74
C SER A 630 -11.00 19.72 31.19
N ASP A 631 -12.12 19.13 31.63
CA ASP A 631 -12.28 18.58 32.97
C ASP A 631 -11.65 17.19 33.15
N PHE A 632 -10.95 16.66 32.13
CA PHE A 632 -10.10 15.50 32.30
C PHE A 632 -9.06 15.71 33.43
N VAL A 633 -8.57 16.96 33.59
CA VAL A 633 -7.68 17.39 34.69
C VAL A 633 -8.28 17.25 36.10
N ASN A 634 -9.59 17.02 36.18
CA ASN A 634 -10.31 16.83 37.43
C ASN A 634 -10.61 15.36 37.75
N GLN A 635 -10.27 14.43 36.87
CA GLN A 635 -10.55 13.01 37.06
C GLN A 635 -9.68 12.37 38.15
N LYS A 636 -10.32 11.66 39.08
CA LYS A 636 -9.66 10.78 40.06
C LYS A 636 -9.61 9.37 39.48
N ILE A 637 -8.45 8.95 38.99
CA ILE A 637 -8.24 7.69 38.28
C ILE A 637 -7.46 6.73 39.18
N VAL A 638 -7.99 5.52 39.42
CA VAL A 638 -7.30 4.46 40.17
C VAL A 638 -7.01 3.30 39.22
N VAL A 639 -5.73 3.02 39.02
CA VAL A 639 -5.22 1.92 38.18
C VAL A 639 -4.77 0.78 39.08
N VAL A 640 -5.35 -0.41 38.88
CA VAL A 640 -5.03 -1.64 39.62
C VAL A 640 -4.28 -2.59 38.69
N GLY A 641 -2.96 -2.67 38.88
CA GLY A 641 -2.02 -3.41 38.04
C GLY A 641 -0.87 -2.52 37.56
N ALA A 642 0.30 -2.63 38.20
CA ALA A 642 1.53 -1.95 37.79
C ALA A 642 2.32 -2.71 36.70
N GLY A 643 1.62 -3.35 35.76
CA GLY A 643 2.20 -4.05 34.62
C GLY A 643 2.55 -3.11 33.46
N SER A 644 3.02 -3.67 32.34
CA SER A 644 3.30 -2.94 31.09
C SER A 644 2.12 -2.06 30.64
N ALA A 645 0.94 -2.66 30.59
CA ALA A 645 -0.29 -1.95 30.24
C ALA A 645 -0.63 -0.83 31.25
N GLY A 646 -0.70 -1.13 32.55
CA GLY A 646 -1.13 -0.15 33.56
C GLY A 646 -0.18 1.05 33.69
N LEU A 647 1.13 0.81 33.58
CA LEU A 647 2.14 1.86 33.52
C LEU A 647 2.06 2.66 32.20
N GLY A 648 1.80 2.00 31.07
CA GLY A 648 1.57 2.65 29.77
C GLY A 648 0.35 3.58 29.78
N VAL A 649 -0.81 3.08 30.24
CA VAL A 649 -2.05 3.87 30.40
C VAL A 649 -1.80 5.08 31.28
N LEU A 650 -1.14 4.89 32.43
CA LEU A 650 -0.88 5.96 33.37
C LEU A 650 0.08 7.02 32.82
N ASN A 651 1.12 6.60 32.07
CA ASN A 651 2.02 7.51 31.38
C ASN A 651 1.27 8.35 30.34
N MET A 652 0.52 7.72 29.43
CA MET A 652 -0.20 8.41 28.36
C MET A 652 -1.32 9.31 28.91
N ALA A 653 -2.02 8.90 29.97
CA ALA A 653 -2.99 9.75 30.66
C ALA A 653 -2.31 10.99 31.24
N ILE A 654 -1.15 10.87 31.89
CA ILE A 654 -0.40 12.00 32.45
C ILE A 654 0.15 12.92 31.34
N GLU A 655 0.58 12.38 30.20
CA GLU A 655 1.00 13.17 29.04
C GLU A 655 -0.18 13.97 28.45
N ALA A 656 -1.33 13.33 28.23
CA ALA A 656 -2.54 14.00 27.75
C ALA A 656 -3.01 15.10 28.72
N LEU A 657 -3.05 14.80 30.02
CA LEU A 657 -3.34 15.78 31.08
C LEU A 657 -2.36 16.95 31.09
N SER A 658 -1.07 16.70 30.85
CA SER A 658 -0.03 17.75 30.83
C SER A 658 -0.19 18.69 29.63
N ARG A 659 -0.52 18.14 28.45
CA ARG A 659 -0.86 18.95 27.26
C ARG A 659 -2.10 19.80 27.50
N MET A 660 -3.18 19.21 28.02
CA MET A 660 -4.43 19.94 28.33
C MET A 660 -4.26 21.02 29.42
N SER A 661 -3.34 20.81 30.36
CA SER A 661 -3.06 21.75 31.46
C SER A 661 -2.02 22.83 31.15
N GLY A 662 -1.49 22.89 29.92
CA GLY A 662 -0.45 23.85 29.54
C GLY A 662 0.86 23.68 30.32
N ASN A 663 1.32 22.43 30.51
CA ASN A 663 2.55 22.05 31.23
C ASN A 663 2.58 22.34 32.75
N ASN A 664 1.44 22.51 33.41
CA ASN A 664 1.39 22.59 34.89
C ASN A 664 1.47 21.19 35.56
N GLU A 665 2.62 20.51 35.39
CA GLU A 665 2.85 19.10 35.78
C GLU A 665 2.47 18.75 37.23
N MET A 666 2.63 19.69 38.16
CA MET A 666 2.42 19.46 39.60
C MET A 666 0.96 19.19 39.96
N ALA A 667 0.01 19.85 39.29
CA ALA A 667 -1.42 19.63 39.57
C ALA A 667 -1.90 18.27 39.04
N VAL A 668 -1.34 17.85 37.91
CA VAL A 668 -1.70 16.64 37.16
C VAL A 668 -1.29 15.37 37.89
N LYS A 669 -0.04 15.30 38.38
CA LYS A 669 0.52 14.08 39.02
C LYS A 669 -0.22 13.67 40.30
N ASN A 670 -1.05 14.53 40.89
CA ASN A 670 -1.69 14.26 42.17
C ASN A 670 -2.96 13.37 42.08
N LYS A 671 -3.70 13.32 40.96
CA LYS A 671 -5.04 12.66 40.92
C LYS A 671 -5.10 11.24 40.32
N CYS A 672 -4.02 10.70 39.77
CA CYS A 672 -3.96 9.32 39.25
C CYS A 672 -3.18 8.40 40.20
N TYR A 673 -3.74 7.26 40.62
CA TYR A 673 -3.18 6.38 41.66
C TYR A 673 -2.90 4.99 41.11
N LEU A 674 -1.77 4.39 41.52
CA LEU A 674 -1.34 3.08 41.04
C LEU A 674 -1.26 2.06 42.18
N LEU A 675 -1.85 0.89 41.98
CA LEU A 675 -1.76 -0.25 42.88
C LEU A 675 -1.09 -1.42 42.16
N ASP A 676 -0.29 -2.19 42.89
CA ASP A 676 0.18 -3.52 42.46
C ASP A 676 -0.35 -4.63 43.38
N LYS A 677 0.24 -5.82 43.25
CA LYS A 677 -0.06 -7.01 44.07
C LYS A 677 0.08 -6.80 45.58
N ASP A 678 0.90 -5.86 46.03
CA ASP A 678 1.13 -5.56 47.45
C ASP A 678 0.36 -4.27 47.88
N GLY A 679 -0.48 -3.72 46.99
CA GLY A 679 -1.38 -2.59 47.24
C GLY A 679 -0.91 -1.25 46.65
N LEU A 680 -1.43 -0.14 47.18
CA LEU A 680 -1.08 1.23 46.77
C LEU A 680 0.43 1.46 46.80
N ILE A 681 0.94 2.07 45.73
CA ILE A 681 2.36 2.41 45.57
C ILE A 681 2.61 3.84 46.04
N THR A 682 3.35 4.00 47.13
CA THR A 682 3.81 5.28 47.65
C THR A 682 5.34 5.38 47.61
N LYS A 683 5.89 6.57 47.87
CA LYS A 683 7.34 6.81 47.96
C LYS A 683 8.02 6.06 49.11
N GLU A 684 7.25 5.45 50.03
CA GLU A 684 7.78 4.58 51.08
C GLU A 684 8.05 3.14 50.61
N ARG A 685 7.60 2.77 49.40
CA ARG A 685 7.76 1.43 48.81
C ARG A 685 9.23 1.04 48.72
N LYS A 686 9.63 0.05 49.52
CA LYS A 686 10.94 -0.59 49.41
C LYS A 686 10.98 -1.46 48.15
N ASN A 687 12.08 -1.38 47.39
CA ASN A 687 12.29 -2.13 46.14
C ASN A 687 11.19 -1.90 45.08
N ILE A 688 10.70 -0.66 44.97
CA ILE A 688 9.80 -0.24 43.88
C ILE A 688 10.45 -0.50 42.50
N ASP A 689 9.64 -0.95 41.54
CA ASP A 689 10.10 -1.09 40.15
C ASP A 689 10.48 0.30 39.59
N PRO A 690 11.64 0.47 38.92
CA PRO A 690 12.06 1.74 38.35
C PRO A 690 11.04 2.36 37.37
N ALA A 691 10.24 1.55 36.67
CA ALA A 691 9.17 2.03 35.80
C ALA A 691 7.91 2.48 36.56
N ALA A 692 7.68 1.93 37.77
CA ALA A 692 6.58 2.34 38.64
C ALA A 692 6.93 3.55 39.53
N ALA A 693 8.22 3.78 39.81
CA ALA A 693 8.70 4.85 40.68
C ALA A 693 8.22 6.28 40.34
N PRO A 694 8.09 6.70 39.05
CA PRO A 694 7.55 8.02 38.70
C PRO A 694 6.09 8.25 39.13
N PHE A 695 5.34 7.18 39.39
CA PHE A 695 3.92 7.21 39.73
C PHE A 695 3.63 7.04 41.23
N ALA A 696 4.69 6.87 42.04
CA ALA A 696 4.60 6.67 43.48
C ALA A 696 4.12 7.93 44.22
N LYS A 697 3.06 7.79 45.04
CA LYS A 697 2.47 8.93 45.79
C LYS A 697 3.31 9.34 47.00
N ASP A 698 3.35 10.65 47.28
CA ASP A 698 3.75 11.12 48.60
C ASP A 698 2.62 10.83 49.61
N LEU A 699 2.92 10.38 50.82
CA LEU A 699 1.88 10.13 51.83
C LEU A 699 1.09 11.41 52.19
N LYS A 700 1.70 12.58 52.02
CA LYS A 700 1.05 13.88 52.21
C LYS A 700 -0.06 14.14 51.20
N ASP A 701 0.05 13.57 50.00
CA ASP A 701 -0.93 13.72 48.91
C ASP A 701 -2.06 12.67 48.99
N VAL A 702 -1.94 11.68 49.88
CA VAL A 702 -2.94 10.62 50.12
C VAL A 702 -3.35 10.56 51.61
N GLU A 703 -3.87 11.67 52.13
CA GLU A 703 -4.33 11.78 53.52
C GLU A 703 -5.21 10.58 53.95
N GLY A 704 -4.76 9.82 54.95
CA GLY A 704 -5.51 8.69 55.51
C GLY A 704 -5.47 7.40 54.68
N LEU A 705 -4.65 7.32 53.64
CA LEU A 705 -4.16 6.05 53.10
C LEU A 705 -2.73 5.81 53.56
N ARG A 706 -2.31 4.55 53.49
CA ARG A 706 -0.97 4.08 53.81
C ARG A 706 -0.37 3.36 52.62
N GLU A 707 0.95 3.20 52.67
CA GLU A 707 1.67 2.26 51.84
C GLU A 707 1.03 0.86 51.88
N GLY A 708 0.86 0.24 50.72
CA GLY A 708 0.21 -1.07 50.58
C GLY A 708 -1.27 -1.08 51.01
N ALA A 709 -1.99 0.03 50.85
CA ALA A 709 -3.46 0.04 51.00
C ALA A 709 -4.12 -0.81 49.90
N SER A 710 -5.10 -1.61 50.28
CA SER A 710 -5.87 -2.50 49.40
C SER A 710 -6.81 -1.72 48.46
N PRO A 711 -7.25 -2.31 47.33
CA PRO A 711 -8.19 -1.66 46.42
C PRO A 711 -9.46 -1.13 47.11
N ILE A 712 -9.98 -1.87 48.09
CA ILE A 712 -11.18 -1.47 48.86
C ILE A 712 -10.92 -0.27 49.79
N GLU A 713 -9.77 -0.22 50.47
CA GLU A 713 -9.36 0.95 51.28
C GLU A 713 -9.21 2.19 50.38
N VAL A 714 -8.53 2.04 49.24
CA VAL A 714 -8.29 3.12 48.27
C VAL A 714 -9.59 3.64 47.67
N VAL A 715 -10.49 2.77 47.18
CA VAL A 715 -11.76 3.20 46.59
C VAL A 715 -12.65 3.90 47.62
N LYS A 716 -12.81 3.33 48.83
CA LYS A 716 -13.62 3.95 49.90
C LYS A 716 -13.11 5.33 50.31
N LYS A 717 -11.79 5.53 50.34
CA LYS A 717 -11.18 6.79 50.80
C LYS A 717 -11.09 7.85 49.71
N LEU A 718 -10.76 7.46 48.47
CA LEU A 718 -10.58 8.41 47.36
C LEU A 718 -11.87 8.70 46.59
N LYS A 719 -12.88 7.82 46.66
CA LYS A 719 -14.13 7.93 45.88
C LYS A 719 -13.85 8.23 44.39
N PRO A 720 -13.07 7.37 43.70
CA PRO A 720 -12.53 7.68 42.38
C PRO A 720 -13.63 7.76 41.33
N HIS A 721 -13.40 8.56 40.30
CA HIS A 721 -14.32 8.69 39.16
C HIS A 721 -14.13 7.55 38.16
N VAL A 722 -12.91 7.01 38.10
CA VAL A 722 -12.55 5.86 37.27
C VAL A 722 -11.77 4.83 38.08
N LEU A 723 -12.20 3.58 38.01
CA LEU A 723 -11.47 2.41 38.49
C LEU A 723 -11.10 1.53 37.28
N LEU A 724 -9.81 1.31 37.06
CA LEU A 724 -9.27 0.68 35.86
C LEU A 724 -8.36 -0.50 36.24
N GLY A 725 -8.73 -1.70 35.78
CA GLY A 725 -8.09 -2.97 36.07
C GLY A 725 -7.24 -3.45 34.90
N LEU A 726 -5.94 -3.62 35.17
CA LEU A 726 -4.91 -4.14 34.26
C LEU A 726 -3.98 -5.10 35.01
N SER A 727 -4.58 -5.94 35.85
CA SER A 727 -3.90 -6.78 36.84
C SER A 727 -3.58 -8.19 36.34
N GLY A 728 -4.32 -8.68 35.35
CA GLY A 728 -4.35 -10.10 34.96
C GLY A 728 -5.06 -11.02 35.96
N VAL A 729 -5.70 -10.48 37.01
CA VAL A 729 -6.29 -11.24 38.13
C VAL A 729 -7.81 -11.10 38.14
N GLY A 730 -8.49 -12.18 37.77
CA GLY A 730 -9.96 -12.23 37.76
C GLY A 730 -10.58 -12.05 39.14
N GLY A 731 -11.68 -11.29 39.21
CA GLY A 731 -12.49 -11.11 40.42
C GLY A 731 -11.92 -10.18 41.50
N ILE A 732 -10.82 -9.45 41.23
CA ILE A 732 -10.25 -8.48 42.19
C ILE A 732 -11.18 -7.28 42.45
N PHE A 733 -12.05 -6.92 41.49
CA PHE A 733 -13.15 -5.96 41.70
C PHE A 733 -14.37 -6.71 42.24
N ASN A 734 -14.23 -7.23 43.46
CA ASN A 734 -15.26 -7.99 44.15
C ASN A 734 -16.48 -7.13 44.56
N GLU A 735 -17.51 -7.78 45.11
CA GLU A 735 -18.75 -7.13 45.56
C GLU A 735 -18.51 -5.94 46.51
N GLU A 736 -17.50 -5.98 47.39
CA GLU A 736 -17.21 -4.86 48.30
C GLU A 736 -16.61 -3.66 47.56
N VAL A 737 -15.69 -3.91 46.61
CA VAL A 737 -15.06 -2.86 45.78
C VAL A 737 -16.11 -2.20 44.88
N LEU A 738 -16.97 -3.00 44.25
CA LEU A 738 -18.04 -2.51 43.39
C LEU A 738 -19.10 -1.73 44.19
N LYS A 739 -19.48 -2.19 45.39
CA LYS A 739 -20.33 -1.42 46.30
C LYS A 739 -19.67 -0.10 46.73
N ALA A 740 -18.36 -0.08 46.96
CA ALA A 740 -17.65 1.16 47.29
C ALA A 740 -17.59 2.14 46.10
N MET A 741 -17.54 1.65 44.85
CA MET A 741 -17.63 2.51 43.66
C MET A 741 -18.98 3.22 43.51
N ARG A 742 -20.07 2.72 44.12
CA ARG A 742 -21.36 3.43 44.18
C ARG A 742 -21.27 4.77 44.93
N GLU A 743 -20.34 4.87 45.87
CA GLU A 743 -20.11 6.07 46.69
C GLU A 743 -19.11 7.05 46.05
N SER A 744 -18.81 6.90 44.76
CA SER A 744 -17.97 7.80 43.96
C SER A 744 -18.45 9.25 44.03
N ASP A 745 -17.53 10.21 43.92
CA ASP A 745 -17.88 11.62 43.74
C ASP A 745 -18.29 11.95 42.29
N SER A 746 -18.15 11.00 41.35
CA SER A 746 -18.68 11.14 39.99
C SER A 746 -20.15 10.73 39.93
N THR A 747 -20.96 11.49 39.20
CA THR A 747 -22.36 11.16 38.92
C THR A 747 -22.53 9.89 38.08
N LYS A 748 -21.53 9.57 37.25
CA LYS A 748 -21.48 8.39 36.38
C LYS A 748 -20.05 7.83 36.39
N PRO A 749 -19.66 7.07 37.42
CA PRO A 749 -18.30 6.54 37.54
C PRO A 749 -18.06 5.46 36.47
N ALA A 750 -16.80 5.32 36.04
CA ALA A 750 -16.38 4.28 35.11
C ALA A 750 -15.64 3.14 35.80
N ILE A 751 -15.93 1.91 35.38
CA ILE A 751 -15.26 0.69 35.80
C ILE A 751 -14.76 -0.01 34.53
N PHE A 752 -13.44 -0.14 34.40
CA PHE A 752 -12.78 -0.80 33.28
C PHE A 752 -12.11 -2.09 33.76
N ALA A 753 -12.57 -3.26 33.32
CA ALA A 753 -12.01 -4.58 33.61
C ALA A 753 -11.25 -5.11 32.38
N MET A 754 -10.06 -4.55 32.12
CA MET A 754 -9.37 -4.68 30.83
C MET A 754 -8.52 -5.94 30.68
N SER A 755 -8.36 -6.74 31.74
CA SER A 755 -7.58 -7.97 31.68
C SER A 755 -8.19 -9.04 30.77
N ASN A 756 -7.33 -9.73 30.01
CA ASN A 756 -7.69 -10.74 29.01
C ASN A 756 -7.11 -12.13 29.37
N PRO A 757 -7.75 -13.25 28.96
CA PRO A 757 -9.10 -13.34 28.40
C PRO A 757 -10.19 -13.17 29.48
N THR A 758 -11.47 -13.32 29.14
CA THR A 758 -12.65 -13.06 29.98
C THR A 758 -12.58 -13.58 31.43
N MET A 759 -11.95 -14.74 31.67
CA MET A 759 -11.77 -15.33 33.01
C MET A 759 -10.80 -14.55 33.93
N ASN A 760 -9.95 -13.70 33.36
CA ASN A 760 -9.00 -12.84 34.06
C ASN A 760 -9.53 -11.41 34.25
N ALA A 761 -10.71 -11.07 33.70
CA ALA A 761 -11.32 -9.76 33.86
C ALA A 761 -11.60 -9.47 35.35
N GLU A 762 -11.25 -8.26 35.80
CA GLU A 762 -11.29 -7.89 37.21
C GLU A 762 -12.69 -8.02 37.86
N CYS A 763 -13.76 -7.87 37.06
CA CYS A 763 -15.12 -8.28 37.37
C CYS A 763 -15.91 -8.59 36.09
N THR A 764 -17.10 -9.16 36.24
CA THR A 764 -18.06 -9.29 35.13
C THR A 764 -18.89 -8.02 34.98
N ALA A 765 -19.40 -7.76 33.77
CA ALA A 765 -20.35 -6.67 33.51
C ALA A 765 -21.59 -6.77 34.41
N ALA A 766 -22.14 -7.98 34.57
CA ALA A 766 -23.32 -8.24 35.39
C ALA A 766 -23.08 -7.86 36.86
N ASP A 767 -21.93 -8.23 37.44
CA ASP A 767 -21.57 -7.85 38.81
C ASP A 767 -21.36 -6.34 38.93
N ALA A 768 -20.71 -5.69 37.95
CA ALA A 768 -20.50 -4.25 37.95
C ALA A 768 -21.83 -3.48 38.02
N PHE A 769 -22.76 -3.73 37.10
CA PHE A 769 -24.07 -3.07 37.08
C PHE A 769 -24.94 -3.43 38.30
N LYS A 770 -24.86 -4.66 38.81
CA LYS A 770 -25.58 -5.11 40.01
C LYS A 770 -25.09 -4.42 41.29
N TYR A 771 -23.77 -4.31 41.47
CA TYR A 771 -23.16 -3.87 42.73
C TYR A 771 -22.75 -2.39 42.75
N ALA A 772 -22.16 -1.85 41.68
CA ALA A 772 -21.92 -0.41 41.59
C ALA A 772 -23.22 0.34 41.28
N GLY A 773 -24.05 -0.18 40.37
CA GLY A 773 -25.41 0.32 40.09
C GLY A 773 -25.66 0.57 38.60
N PRO A 774 -26.88 1.00 38.23
CA PRO A 774 -27.29 1.14 36.83
C PRO A 774 -26.72 2.38 36.13
N ASN A 775 -26.21 3.39 36.87
CA ASN A 775 -25.68 4.63 36.31
C ASN A 775 -24.15 4.66 36.34
N ILE A 776 -23.53 3.68 35.70
CA ILE A 776 -22.08 3.58 35.52
C ILE A 776 -21.72 3.58 34.04
N VAL A 777 -20.44 3.78 33.74
CA VAL A 777 -19.83 3.30 32.50
C VAL A 777 -19.12 1.99 32.82
N PHE A 778 -19.36 0.94 32.04
CA PHE A 778 -18.59 -0.31 32.13
C PHE A 778 -17.82 -0.56 30.84
N GLY A 779 -16.55 -0.96 30.95
CA GLY A 779 -15.76 -1.44 29.82
C GLY A 779 -14.85 -2.60 30.18
N SER A 780 -14.45 -3.39 29.19
CA SER A 780 -13.67 -4.61 29.34
C SER A 780 -12.78 -4.89 28.13
N GLY A 781 -11.68 -5.63 28.31
CA GLY A 781 -10.77 -5.98 27.20
C GLY A 781 -11.31 -7.11 26.32
N SER A 782 -11.95 -8.08 26.98
CA SER A 782 -12.67 -9.20 26.38
C SER A 782 -14.16 -8.89 26.23
N PRO A 783 -14.85 -9.49 25.26
CA PRO A 783 -16.27 -9.24 25.04
C PRO A 783 -17.14 -9.83 26.16
N PHE A 784 -18.21 -9.12 26.49
CA PHE A 784 -19.32 -9.53 27.36
C PHE A 784 -20.63 -9.03 26.72
N GLU A 785 -21.74 -9.69 27.05
CA GLU A 785 -23.08 -9.25 26.64
C GLU A 785 -23.55 -8.01 27.43
N ASP A 786 -24.37 -7.19 26.78
CA ASP A 786 -25.11 -6.09 27.41
C ASP A 786 -26.02 -6.59 28.55
N VAL A 787 -26.16 -5.79 29.60
CA VAL A 787 -26.89 -6.19 30.83
C VAL A 787 -28.29 -5.58 30.84
N ASP A 788 -29.34 -6.40 30.95
CA ASP A 788 -30.71 -5.90 31.20
C ASP A 788 -30.82 -5.36 32.64
N LEU A 789 -31.11 -4.06 32.77
CA LEU A 789 -31.28 -3.35 34.04
C LEU A 789 -32.76 -3.30 34.48
N GLY A 790 -33.65 -3.93 33.72
CA GLY A 790 -35.09 -3.90 33.90
C GLY A 790 -35.74 -2.64 33.33
N ASN A 791 -37.08 -2.69 33.17
CA ASN A 791 -37.89 -1.61 32.61
C ASN A 791 -37.43 -1.12 31.22
N GLY A 792 -36.83 -2.00 30.41
CA GLY A 792 -36.30 -1.68 29.08
C GLY A 792 -35.02 -0.86 29.07
N LYS A 793 -34.33 -0.71 30.21
CA LYS A 793 -33.02 -0.07 30.30
C LYS A 793 -31.90 -1.11 30.12
N VAL A 794 -30.89 -0.76 29.33
CA VAL A 794 -29.73 -1.60 29.06
C VAL A 794 -28.48 -0.95 29.64
N GLY A 795 -27.68 -1.74 30.35
CA GLY A 795 -26.33 -1.40 30.77
C GLY A 795 -25.37 -1.84 29.68
N HIS A 796 -24.99 -0.89 28.81
CA HIS A 796 -24.13 -1.15 27.67
C HIS A 796 -22.70 -1.53 28.09
N VAL A 797 -22.14 -2.55 27.47
CA VAL A 797 -20.80 -3.06 27.74
C VAL A 797 -19.84 -2.68 26.63
N ASN A 798 -18.80 -1.94 27.01
CA ASN A 798 -17.80 -1.44 26.09
C ASN A 798 -16.61 -2.40 25.94
N GLN A 799 -16.22 -2.72 24.71
CA GLN A 799 -14.98 -3.48 24.49
C GLN A 799 -13.78 -2.55 24.24
N ALA A 800 -13.03 -2.25 25.31
CA ALA A 800 -11.79 -1.47 25.29
C ALA A 800 -10.62 -2.35 24.79
N ASN A 801 -10.58 -2.60 23.49
CA ASN A 801 -9.60 -3.50 22.86
C ASN A 801 -8.75 -2.78 21.80
N ASN A 802 -7.44 -3.07 21.80
CA ASN A 802 -6.43 -2.41 20.96
C ASN A 802 -6.72 -2.51 19.44
N MET A 803 -7.58 -3.43 19.00
CA MET A 803 -8.01 -3.56 17.60
C MET A 803 -8.57 -2.27 16.99
N TYR A 804 -9.09 -1.34 17.79
CA TYR A 804 -9.56 -0.04 17.32
C TYR A 804 -8.43 0.96 17.01
N LEU A 805 -7.18 0.67 17.40
CA LEU A 805 -6.05 1.59 17.25
C LEU A 805 -4.89 1.03 16.44
N PHE A 806 -4.41 -0.19 16.72
CA PHE A 806 -3.21 -0.70 16.04
C PHE A 806 -3.33 -0.71 14.50
N PRO A 807 -4.50 -1.02 13.88
CA PRO A 807 -4.66 -0.93 12.44
C PRO A 807 -4.48 0.49 11.92
N GLY A 808 -5.08 1.48 12.57
CA GLY A 808 -4.98 2.89 12.18
C GLY A 808 -3.59 3.47 12.44
N ILE A 809 -2.94 3.10 13.53
CA ILE A 809 -1.54 3.46 13.82
C ILE A 809 -0.62 2.93 12.72
N GLY A 810 -0.74 1.66 12.35
CA GLY A 810 0.07 1.08 11.28
C GLY A 810 -0.20 1.72 9.93
N LEU A 811 -1.48 1.90 9.57
CA LEU A 811 -1.88 2.49 8.29
C LEU A 811 -1.44 3.94 8.13
N GLY A 812 -1.69 4.79 9.13
CA GLY A 812 -1.30 6.20 9.12
C GLY A 812 0.23 6.38 9.12
N THR A 813 0.96 5.49 9.80
CA THR A 813 2.43 5.46 9.77
C THR A 813 2.96 5.03 8.39
N LEU A 814 2.39 3.98 7.81
CA LEU A 814 2.77 3.47 6.49
C LEU A 814 2.55 4.54 5.40
N LEU A 815 1.37 5.17 5.39
CA LEU A 815 0.98 6.14 4.37
C LEU A 815 1.63 7.52 4.54
N SER A 816 1.99 7.91 5.78
CA SER A 816 2.86 9.07 5.99
C SER A 816 4.32 8.79 5.62
N GLY A 817 4.72 7.52 5.50
CA GLY A 817 6.11 7.11 5.26
C GLY A 817 7.04 7.38 6.45
N ALA A 818 6.50 7.62 7.64
CA ALA A 818 7.23 8.05 8.82
C ALA A 818 8.25 7.00 9.29
N HIS A 819 9.41 7.47 9.77
CA HIS A 819 10.50 6.59 10.23
C HIS A 819 10.41 6.19 11.72
N ILE A 820 9.57 6.86 12.49
CA ILE A 820 9.36 6.64 13.92
C ILE A 820 7.88 6.87 14.26
N ILE A 821 7.41 6.23 15.33
CA ILE A 821 6.06 6.43 15.87
C ILE A 821 6.19 7.20 17.20
N THR A 822 5.66 8.42 17.24
CA THR A 822 5.78 9.32 18.39
C THR A 822 4.59 9.22 19.35
N ASP A 823 4.77 9.71 20.57
CA ASP A 823 3.67 9.83 21.53
C ASP A 823 2.59 10.85 21.08
N GLY A 824 2.93 11.78 20.17
CA GLY A 824 1.95 12.66 19.53
C GLY A 824 1.06 11.94 18.53
N MET A 825 1.63 11.13 17.63
CA MET A 825 0.89 10.24 16.72
C MET A 825 -0.04 9.28 17.49
N LEU A 826 0.45 8.67 18.57
CA LEU A 826 -0.33 7.74 19.40
C LEU A 826 -1.46 8.44 20.16
N GLN A 827 -1.23 9.64 20.69
CA GLN A 827 -2.28 10.43 21.33
C GLN A 827 -3.34 10.89 20.32
N ALA A 828 -2.95 11.32 19.11
CA ALA A 828 -3.89 11.68 18.05
C ALA A 828 -4.79 10.50 17.66
N ALA A 829 -4.26 9.27 17.64
CA ALA A 829 -5.03 8.05 17.43
C ALA A 829 -6.10 7.84 18.53
N ALA A 830 -5.72 8.00 19.80
CA ALA A 830 -6.61 7.85 20.95
C ALA A 830 -7.69 8.94 21.02
N GLU A 831 -7.33 10.19 20.76
CA GLU A 831 -8.25 11.33 20.72
C GLU A 831 -9.24 11.22 19.56
N CYS A 832 -8.77 10.75 18.38
CA CYS A 832 -9.64 10.44 17.24
C CYS A 832 -10.69 9.39 17.60
N LEU A 833 -10.28 8.24 18.17
CA LEU A 833 -11.19 7.19 18.61
C LEU A 833 -12.21 7.69 19.65
N ALA A 834 -11.78 8.53 20.60
CA ALA A 834 -12.67 9.16 21.58
C ALA A 834 -13.68 10.14 20.95
N SER A 835 -13.30 10.79 19.85
CA SER A 835 -14.12 11.77 19.13
C SER A 835 -15.13 11.13 18.17
N TYR A 836 -14.87 9.90 17.71
CA TYR A 836 -15.72 9.16 16.76
C TYR A 836 -17.14 8.93 17.30
N MET A 837 -17.29 8.76 18.61
CA MET A 837 -18.59 8.55 19.25
C MET A 837 -19.42 9.83 19.39
N THR A 838 -20.73 9.73 19.12
CA THR A 838 -21.67 10.83 19.34
C THR A 838 -21.92 11.08 20.83
N ASP A 839 -22.34 12.30 21.19
CA ASP A 839 -22.70 12.60 22.58
C ASP A 839 -23.94 11.80 23.01
N GLU A 840 -24.88 11.51 22.11
CA GLU A 840 -26.07 10.69 22.38
C GLU A 840 -25.73 9.24 22.75
N GLU A 841 -24.70 8.65 22.14
CA GLU A 841 -24.21 7.30 22.44
C GLU A 841 -23.44 7.27 23.77
N ILE A 842 -22.56 8.25 23.96
CA ILE A 842 -21.78 8.42 25.19
C ILE A 842 -22.68 8.66 26.42
N GLN A 843 -23.77 9.43 26.27
CA GLN A 843 -24.74 9.63 27.34
C GLN A 843 -25.50 8.33 27.70
N LYS A 844 -25.71 7.41 26.76
CA LYS A 844 -26.18 6.03 27.05
C LYS A 844 -25.11 5.17 27.74
N GLY A 845 -23.84 5.58 27.70
CA GLY A 845 -22.70 4.85 28.25
C GLY A 845 -21.92 4.05 27.21
N ILE A 846 -22.14 4.29 25.92
CA ILE A 846 -21.41 3.66 24.80
C ILE A 846 -20.22 4.55 24.45
N LEU A 847 -19.00 4.08 24.73
CA LEU A 847 -17.74 4.81 24.58
C LEU A 847 -16.88 4.34 23.42
N TYR A 848 -17.17 3.17 22.84
CA TYR A 848 -16.48 2.65 21.66
C TYR A 848 -17.50 2.28 20.59
N PRO A 849 -17.14 2.46 19.31
CA PRO A 849 -18.05 2.18 18.20
C PRO A 849 -18.22 0.67 17.96
N SER A 850 -19.18 0.30 17.11
CA SER A 850 -19.30 -1.11 16.69
C SER A 850 -18.12 -1.52 15.81
N ILE A 851 -17.63 -2.74 16.02
CA ILE A 851 -16.68 -3.42 15.13
C ILE A 851 -17.21 -3.58 13.69
N ASP A 852 -18.53 -3.49 13.48
CA ASP A 852 -19.13 -3.42 12.13
C ASP A 852 -18.53 -2.26 11.29
N SER A 853 -18.09 -1.17 11.93
CA SER A 853 -17.47 -0.01 11.30
C SER A 853 -15.94 -0.03 11.34
N ILE A 854 -15.28 -1.15 11.70
CA ILE A 854 -13.83 -1.17 12.02
C ILE A 854 -12.94 -0.60 10.92
N ARG A 855 -13.31 -0.74 9.64
CA ARG A 855 -12.58 -0.15 8.51
C ARG A 855 -12.67 1.37 8.47
N ASP A 856 -13.87 1.92 8.67
CA ASP A 856 -14.12 3.37 8.72
C ASP A 856 -13.38 4.01 9.91
N ILE A 857 -13.48 3.39 11.09
CA ILE A 857 -12.73 3.78 12.29
C ILE A 857 -11.21 3.75 12.03
N THR A 858 -10.72 2.71 11.36
CA THR A 858 -9.31 2.56 11.01
C THR A 858 -8.84 3.63 10.02
N ALA A 859 -9.69 4.05 9.07
CA ALA A 859 -9.41 5.15 8.15
C ALA A 859 -9.29 6.49 8.91
N GLU A 860 -10.25 6.82 9.78
CA GLU A 860 -10.22 8.04 10.59
C GLU A 860 -9.02 8.09 11.54
N VAL A 861 -8.74 7.00 12.27
CA VAL A 861 -7.56 6.88 13.15
C VAL A 861 -6.27 6.98 12.34
N GLY A 862 -6.19 6.34 11.17
CA GLY A 862 -5.07 6.47 10.24
C GLY A 862 -4.89 7.91 9.73
N ALA A 863 -5.98 8.64 9.48
CA ALA A 863 -5.95 10.04 9.08
C ALA A 863 -5.45 10.95 10.20
N ALA A 864 -5.82 10.67 11.45
CA ALA A 864 -5.30 11.39 12.62
C ALA A 864 -3.80 11.15 12.83
N VAL A 865 -3.35 9.90 12.73
CA VAL A 865 -1.93 9.50 12.85
C VAL A 865 -1.09 10.13 11.73
N LEU A 866 -1.57 10.11 10.49
CA LEU A 866 -0.91 10.75 9.35
C LEU A 866 -0.81 12.26 9.52
N ARG A 867 -1.89 12.93 9.97
CA ARG A 867 -1.88 14.37 10.25
C ARG A 867 -0.85 14.74 11.32
N ALA A 868 -0.81 13.98 12.42
CA ALA A 868 0.20 14.17 13.47
C ALA A 868 1.64 14.01 12.92
N ALA A 869 1.90 12.99 12.10
CA ALA A 869 3.21 12.82 11.44
C ALA A 869 3.56 13.98 10.49
N VAL A 870 2.59 14.61 9.82
CA VAL A 870 2.79 15.80 8.98
C VAL A 870 3.02 17.07 9.82
N GLU A 871 2.34 17.21 10.96
CA GLU A 871 2.50 18.33 11.89
C GLU A 871 3.83 18.29 12.66
N GLU A 872 4.32 17.09 12.96
CA GLU A 872 5.64 16.84 13.56
C GLU A 872 6.79 16.86 12.54
N ASP A 873 6.51 17.16 11.26
CA ASP A 873 7.46 17.15 10.12
C ASP A 873 8.21 15.80 9.96
N LEU A 874 7.53 14.69 10.24
CA LEU A 874 8.03 13.29 10.11
C LEU A 874 7.58 12.58 8.82
N ALA A 875 6.60 13.13 8.10
CA ALA A 875 6.01 12.50 6.93
C ALA A 875 6.90 12.62 5.67
N GLU A 876 7.30 11.46 5.12
CA GLU A 876 8.08 11.35 3.87
C GLU A 876 7.24 11.06 2.62
N GLY A 877 5.98 10.64 2.79
CA GLY A 877 5.16 10.14 1.70
C GLY A 877 5.32 8.63 1.43
N HIS A 878 4.38 8.09 0.67
CA HIS A 878 4.27 6.67 0.34
C HIS A 878 3.75 6.48 -1.09
N GLY A 879 4.37 5.57 -1.85
CA GLY A 879 4.07 5.38 -3.26
C GLY A 879 4.30 6.65 -4.07
N ASP A 880 3.31 7.04 -4.88
CA ASP A 880 3.35 8.24 -5.71
C ASP A 880 3.00 9.55 -4.94
N VAL A 881 2.62 9.46 -3.66
CA VAL A 881 2.19 10.62 -2.85
C VAL A 881 3.34 11.10 -1.97
N GLY A 882 3.87 12.28 -2.28
CA GLY A 882 4.99 12.90 -1.57
C GLY A 882 4.61 13.77 -0.37
N PRO A 883 5.60 14.32 0.36
CA PRO A 883 5.37 15.13 1.56
C PRO A 883 4.56 16.41 1.28
N ARG A 884 4.66 16.97 0.07
CA ARG A 884 3.98 18.22 -0.31
C ARG A 884 2.50 18.02 -0.52
N GLU A 885 2.14 16.87 -1.09
CA GLU A 885 0.79 16.41 -1.35
C GLU A 885 0.13 16.07 0.00
N LEU A 886 0.81 15.30 0.86
CA LEU A 886 0.35 15.03 2.24
C LEU A 886 0.12 16.32 3.05
N LYS A 887 1.02 17.30 2.97
CA LYS A 887 0.90 18.61 3.66
C LYS A 887 -0.17 19.54 3.06
N GLN A 888 -0.79 19.16 1.94
CA GLN A 888 -2.01 19.78 1.43
C GLN A 888 -3.25 19.03 1.92
N MET A 889 -3.28 17.70 1.82
CA MET A 889 -4.39 16.86 2.28
C MET A 889 -4.64 16.97 3.79
N SER A 890 -3.57 17.06 4.60
CA SER A 890 -3.67 17.15 6.06
C SER A 890 -4.43 18.37 6.58
N LYS A 891 -4.54 19.42 5.76
CA LYS A 891 -5.26 20.66 6.10
C LYS A 891 -6.78 20.53 6.06
N PHE A 892 -7.30 19.46 5.47
CA PHE A 892 -8.73 19.21 5.37
C PHE A 892 -9.01 17.78 5.84
N GLU A 893 -9.55 17.64 7.05
CA GLU A 893 -9.78 16.33 7.70
C GLU A 893 -10.56 15.37 6.81
N LYS A 894 -11.62 15.86 6.16
CA LYS A 894 -12.43 15.10 5.22
C LYS A 894 -11.69 14.70 3.94
N GLU A 895 -10.69 15.46 3.51
CA GLU A 895 -9.88 15.08 2.34
C GLU A 895 -8.82 14.03 2.74
N SER A 896 -8.28 14.09 3.96
CA SER A 896 -7.38 13.04 4.48
C SER A 896 -8.10 11.70 4.66
N SER A 897 -9.27 11.70 5.31
CA SER A 897 -10.08 10.47 5.48
C SER A 897 -10.61 9.94 4.14
N SER A 898 -11.18 10.82 3.29
CA SER A 898 -11.61 10.43 1.94
C SER A 898 -10.43 9.85 1.16
N TRP A 899 -9.25 10.48 1.17
CA TRP A 899 -8.05 9.97 0.51
C TRP A 899 -7.64 8.59 1.04
N LEU A 900 -7.62 8.37 2.36
CA LEU A 900 -7.40 7.03 2.91
C LEU A 900 -8.40 6.02 2.33
N THR A 901 -9.70 6.35 2.34
CA THR A 901 -10.75 5.45 1.80
C THR A 901 -10.72 5.28 0.28
N ASP A 902 -10.30 6.30 -0.48
CA ASP A 902 -10.33 6.38 -1.94
C ASP A 902 -9.03 5.86 -2.59
N ASN A 903 -7.89 5.90 -1.88
CA ASN A 903 -6.55 5.60 -2.42
C ASN A 903 -6.21 4.10 -2.27
N ASP A 904 -7.18 3.27 -2.68
CA ASP A 904 -7.21 1.80 -2.85
C ASP A 904 -6.90 0.86 -1.67
N PHE A 905 -6.25 1.29 -0.58
CA PHE A 905 -6.10 0.44 0.64
C PHE A 905 -7.47 0.00 1.21
N PHE A 906 -8.50 0.84 1.13
CA PHE A 906 -9.89 0.45 1.42
C PHE A 906 -10.71 0.09 0.18
N GLY A 907 -10.18 0.36 -1.02
CA GLY A 907 -10.80 0.16 -2.33
C GLY A 907 -10.82 -1.28 -2.84
N CYS A 908 -10.42 -2.26 -2.03
CA CYS A 908 -10.59 -3.69 -2.27
C CYS A 908 -12.07 -4.13 -2.27
N GLN A 909 -12.88 -3.54 -3.15
CA GLN A 909 -14.08 -4.15 -3.67
C GLN A 909 -13.64 -5.43 -4.37
N LEU A 910 -13.82 -6.57 -3.68
CA LEU A 910 -13.54 -7.92 -4.16
C LEU A 910 -14.54 -8.32 -5.25
N ASP A 911 -14.56 -7.53 -6.31
CA ASP A 911 -15.48 -7.60 -7.42
C ASP A 911 -14.96 -8.65 -8.41
N CYS A 912 -15.31 -9.90 -8.13
CA CYS A 912 -15.25 -10.98 -9.11
C CYS A 912 -16.45 -10.93 -10.08
N THR A 913 -17.15 -9.80 -10.21
CA THR A 913 -18.20 -9.68 -11.22
C THR A 913 -17.63 -9.52 -12.62
N ASP A 914 -18.17 -10.28 -13.57
CA ASP A 914 -17.82 -10.29 -15.00
C ASP A 914 -18.24 -8.99 -15.75
N LYS A 915 -18.07 -7.81 -15.14
CA LYS A 915 -18.37 -6.50 -15.75
C LYS A 915 -17.16 -5.90 -16.44
N ILE A 916 -16.61 -6.64 -17.40
CA ILE A 916 -15.83 -6.05 -18.49
C ILE A 916 -16.78 -5.12 -19.28
N PRO A 917 -16.49 -3.81 -19.42
CA PRO A 917 -17.25 -2.95 -20.33
C PRO A 917 -17.23 -3.54 -21.73
N SER A 918 -18.39 -3.60 -22.40
CA SER A 918 -18.58 -4.33 -23.67
C SER A 918 -17.81 -3.78 -24.88
N SER A 919 -16.87 -2.85 -24.67
CA SER A 919 -15.99 -2.24 -25.66
C SER A 919 -14.54 -2.76 -25.65
N GLN A 920 -14.14 -3.66 -24.73
CA GLN A 920 -12.81 -4.28 -24.75
C GLN A 920 -12.87 -5.80 -24.88
N LYS A 921 -12.87 -6.27 -26.14
CA LYS A 921 -12.52 -7.66 -26.51
C LYS A 921 -11.33 -7.64 -27.46
N HIS A 922 -10.12 -7.64 -26.90
CA HIS A 922 -8.90 -7.93 -27.63
C HIS A 922 -8.21 -9.14 -26.98
N ASP A 923 -8.10 -10.22 -27.74
CA ASP A 923 -7.26 -11.36 -27.37
C ASP A 923 -5.79 -10.93 -27.54
N GLY A 924 -5.10 -10.86 -26.43
CA GLY A 924 -3.73 -10.40 -26.31
C GLY A 924 -3.04 -11.06 -25.14
N CYS A 925 -1.75 -11.32 -25.25
CA CYS A 925 -0.99 -12.07 -24.24
C CYS A 925 -0.52 -11.20 -23.06
N TYR A 926 -1.47 -10.51 -22.43
CA TYR A 926 -1.33 -10.01 -21.08
C TYR A 926 -2.02 -10.96 -20.10
N PHE A 927 -1.32 -11.30 -19.02
CA PHE A 927 -1.98 -11.87 -17.85
C PHE A 927 -2.91 -10.81 -17.30
N VAL A 928 -4.12 -11.17 -16.92
CA VAL A 928 -4.99 -10.32 -16.11
C VAL A 928 -5.46 -11.17 -14.94
N PHE A 929 -4.64 -11.21 -13.89
CA PHE A 929 -5.23 -11.39 -12.57
C PHE A 929 -6.05 -10.13 -12.32
N ASN A 930 -7.35 -10.19 -12.61
CA ASN A 930 -8.27 -9.16 -12.17
C ASN A 930 -8.38 -9.29 -10.65
N LYS A 931 -7.49 -8.59 -9.97
CA LYS A 931 -7.34 -8.54 -8.52
C LYS A 931 -7.20 -7.05 -8.17
N ASN A 932 -8.34 -6.41 -7.92
CA ASN A 932 -8.39 -5.22 -7.06
C ASN A 932 -8.19 -5.68 -5.61
N ILE A 933 -6.97 -6.13 -5.40
CA ILE A 933 -6.31 -6.58 -4.17
C ILE A 933 -4.85 -6.32 -4.57
N TYR A 934 -4.21 -5.24 -4.13
CA TYR A 934 -4.23 -4.64 -2.78
C TYR A 934 -4.14 -3.12 -2.85
#